data_AF-A0A672PTS2-F1
#
_entry.id   AF-A0A672PTS2-F1
#
_cell.length_a   1.000
_cell.length_b   1.000
_cell.length_c   1.000
_cell.angle_alpha   90.00
_cell.angle_beta   90.00
_cell.angle_gamma   90.00
#
_symmetry.space_group_name_H-M   'P 1'
#
loop_
_entity.id
_entity.type
_entity.pdbx_description
1 polymer ?
#
loop_
_entity_poly.entity_id
_entity_poly.type
_entity_poly.pdbx_seq_one_letter_code
_entity_poly.pdbx_strand_id
1 'polypeptide(L)'
;MSKAFAGVGSSGQRGVFGSGGVSGARFSCLWWKMAACGRVQPLLLLMSLCLLSVQALKPLPGFGNVRPPAAAMHQQSRAALPNPGNNAAAAAAAASSGAQSRRSTGWKLAEEQACREDVTRLCPKHTWTNNLSVLECLQDKKEDTEIATDCNHLLWNYKLNLTTDPKFESVALEVCTSTMLELKECADEERGKGYLMSCLVDHRINVTERQCHQYITKMTSIIFSDYRLICGFMDKCREDINTLQCGSIAVGEKDLHSQGEVIACLERALVREAEQQDKAHQIKDACKKSIMRVAELSADDFHLDRYLYFSCRDDRERFCENTQVGEGRVYKCLFNHKFEEAMSEKCRNALTTRQKLIAQDYKVSYSLAKACKADLRKYRCNPDTSMPRAREARLSYLLLCLESAVHRGRTVTGDCQGEMLDYRRMLMEDFSLSPEIVLHCRGEIEAHCSGLHRKGRTLHCLMRVARGDKGTVDNLCQTALQTLIQSADPGADYRIDRALNEACESVIQTACKHIRSGDPMILSCLMEHLYTEKMVQDCEHRLLELQYFISRDWKLDPILYRKCQNDASRLCYTPSWNESSELMPPGAVFSCLYRHAYRTEEQGRRLTRDCKVEVQRILHQRALDVKLDPELQKRCMTDLGKWCSEKTDTGQELECLQDHLEDLVSSCRDVVGNLTELESEFIFTCLPFRFR
;
A
#
# COMPACT_ATOMS: atom_id res chain seq x y z
N MET A 1 6.66 -15.19 59.31
CA MET A 1 7.52 -15.03 60.51
C MET A 1 8.69 -14.13 60.13
N SER A 2 9.04 -13.16 60.99
CA SER A 2 10.34 -12.45 61.14
C SER A 2 11.14 -11.99 59.89
N LYS A 3 11.71 -10.78 59.84
CA LYS A 3 11.56 -9.56 60.66
C LYS A 3 12.15 -8.39 59.86
N ALA A 4 11.51 -7.25 60.00
CA ALA A 4 11.90 -5.93 59.49
C ALA A 4 13.27 -5.43 60.01
N PHE A 5 13.86 -4.46 59.31
CA PHE A 5 14.21 -3.17 59.91
C PHE A 5 14.26 -2.05 58.85
N ALA A 6 13.97 -0.82 59.26
CA ALA A 6 13.94 0.39 58.42
C ALA A 6 15.08 1.36 58.78
N GLY A 7 15.36 2.34 57.91
CA GLY A 7 16.32 3.41 58.19
C GLY A 7 16.14 4.60 57.26
N VAL A 8 15.81 5.77 57.83
CA VAL A 8 15.69 7.08 57.15
C VAL A 8 16.91 7.93 57.55
N GLY A 9 17.47 8.76 56.66
CA GLY A 9 18.62 9.61 57.02
C GLY A 9 19.02 10.67 55.98
N SER A 10 18.80 11.93 56.33
CA SER A 10 18.97 13.15 55.53
C SER A 10 20.43 13.62 55.28
N SER A 11 20.63 14.35 54.17
CA SER A 11 21.51 15.54 53.96
C SER A 11 22.89 15.69 54.65
N GLY A 12 23.93 16.03 53.86
CA GLY A 12 25.21 16.59 54.35
C GLY A 12 26.00 17.36 53.27
N GLN A 13 26.66 18.46 53.64
CA GLN A 13 27.38 19.39 52.74
C GLN A 13 28.91 19.46 53.03
N ARG A 14 29.69 19.79 51.98
CA ARG A 14 30.99 20.55 51.96
C ARG A 14 32.32 19.91 52.43
N GLY A 15 33.40 20.45 51.84
CA GLY A 15 34.84 20.19 52.05
C GLY A 15 35.46 19.54 50.80
N VAL A 16 36.31 20.13 49.95
CA VAL A 16 37.25 21.29 49.98
C VAL A 16 38.51 21.08 50.84
N PHE A 17 39.63 20.66 50.23
CA PHE A 17 40.93 21.40 50.12
C PHE A 17 42.06 20.56 49.47
N GLY A 18 43.10 21.22 48.92
CA GLY A 18 44.42 20.63 48.59
C GLY A 18 44.58 20.17 47.12
N SER A 19 45.10 20.89 46.12
CA SER A 19 46.04 22.04 45.96
C SER A 19 47.53 21.70 45.89
N GLY A 20 48.16 22.06 44.75
CA GLY A 20 49.58 21.87 44.40
C GLY A 20 49.73 21.01 43.13
N GLY A 21 50.23 21.47 41.98
CA GLY A 21 51.09 22.62 41.67
C GLY A 21 52.55 22.16 41.44
N VAL A 22 53.39 22.77 40.60
CA VAL A 22 53.25 23.95 39.73
C VAL A 22 54.44 23.95 38.73
N SER A 23 54.33 24.71 37.62
CA SER A 23 55.41 25.07 36.66
C SER A 23 55.95 23.98 35.70
N GLY A 24 56.23 24.29 34.41
CA GLY A 24 55.89 25.49 33.64
C GLY A 24 56.97 25.93 32.63
N ALA A 25 56.58 26.90 31.79
CA ALA A 25 57.43 27.75 30.94
C ALA A 25 58.06 27.10 29.67
N ARG A 26 58.16 27.79 28.50
CA ARG A 26 57.74 29.17 28.14
C ARG A 26 57.79 29.42 26.61
N PHE A 27 56.97 30.37 26.14
CA PHE A 27 57.13 31.22 24.94
C PHE A 27 57.10 30.53 23.53
N SER A 28 56.62 31.14 22.44
CA SER A 28 56.02 32.48 22.22
C SER A 28 55.27 32.55 20.87
N CYS A 29 54.28 33.46 20.76
CA CYS A 29 53.75 34.04 19.49
C CYS A 29 53.00 33.09 18.52
N LEU A 30 52.02 33.51 17.69
CA LEU A 30 51.51 34.85 17.32
C LEU A 30 50.00 34.79 16.96
N TRP A 31 49.38 35.95 16.73
CA TRP A 31 47.92 36.12 16.52
C TRP A 31 47.33 35.45 15.26
N TRP A 32 46.05 35.06 15.36
CA TRP A 32 45.12 35.01 14.23
C TRP A 32 44.41 36.36 14.04
N LYS A 33 44.45 36.92 12.82
CA LYS A 33 43.42 37.84 12.32
C LYS A 33 43.33 37.82 10.80
N MET A 34 42.10 37.92 10.29
CA MET A 34 41.77 37.94 8.86
C MET A 34 42.03 39.31 8.21
N ALA A 35 42.36 39.30 6.91
CA ALA A 35 41.96 40.25 5.83
C ALA A 35 42.96 40.09 4.66
N ALA A 36 42.61 39.73 3.41
CA ALA A 36 41.58 40.18 2.46
C ALA A 36 42.09 41.24 1.45
N CYS A 37 41.94 40.93 0.17
CA CYS A 37 41.80 41.85 -0.97
C CYS A 37 41.32 41.00 -2.16
N GLY A 38 40.35 41.35 -3.00
CA GLY A 38 39.48 42.52 -3.22
C GLY A 38 38.99 42.39 -4.69
N ARG A 39 37.93 42.98 -5.24
CA ARG A 39 36.84 43.93 -4.91
C ARG A 39 35.65 43.48 -5.83
N VAL A 40 34.38 43.89 -5.76
CA VAL A 40 33.72 45.18 -5.45
C VAL A 40 32.36 44.90 -4.79
N GLN A 41 31.83 45.90 -4.11
CA GLN A 41 30.67 45.86 -3.20
C GLN A 41 29.45 46.63 -3.83
N PRO A 42 28.36 47.00 -3.12
CA PRO A 42 27.09 46.25 -3.08
C PRO A 42 25.86 47.10 -3.53
N LEU A 43 24.64 46.56 -3.38
CA LEU A 43 23.47 47.17 -2.68
C LEU A 43 22.13 46.61 -3.18
N LEU A 44 21.38 45.99 -2.28
CA LEU A 44 19.91 46.00 -2.29
C LEU A 44 19.45 46.33 -0.87
N LEU A 45 18.70 47.43 -0.74
CA LEU A 45 18.16 47.93 0.52
C LEU A 45 16.67 47.64 0.61
N LEU A 46 16.16 47.55 1.84
CA LEU A 46 14.73 47.48 2.12
C LEU A 46 14.00 48.74 1.61
N MET A 47 12.72 48.62 1.25
CA MET A 47 11.61 49.15 2.10
C MET A 47 10.24 48.97 1.43
N SER A 48 9.20 49.19 2.24
CA SER A 48 7.78 48.95 1.94
C SER A 48 7.04 50.19 1.40
N LEU A 49 5.77 49.98 1.04
CA LEU A 49 4.64 50.93 0.97
C LEU A 49 4.33 51.76 -0.30
N CYS A 50 3.02 51.75 -0.60
CA CYS A 50 2.16 52.81 -1.14
C CYS A 50 1.99 53.05 -2.66
N LEU A 51 0.85 52.54 -3.15
CA LEU A 51 -0.30 53.29 -3.68
C LEU A 51 -0.25 54.06 -5.04
N LEU A 52 -1.26 53.71 -5.85
CA LEU A 52 -2.12 54.56 -6.71
C LEU A 52 -1.72 54.94 -8.15
N SER A 53 -2.65 54.60 -9.07
CA SER A 53 -3.10 55.37 -10.26
C SER A 53 -2.21 55.35 -11.52
N VAL A 54 -2.70 55.52 -12.77
CA VAL A 54 -4.05 55.47 -13.40
C VAL A 54 -3.84 55.46 -14.94
N GLN A 55 -4.64 54.69 -15.71
CA GLN A 55 -4.80 54.78 -17.19
C GLN A 55 -3.52 54.60 -18.06
N ALA A 56 -3.56 54.51 -19.40
CA ALA A 56 -4.40 53.77 -20.37
C ALA A 56 -3.75 53.96 -21.76
N LEU A 57 -3.77 52.96 -22.67
CA LEU A 57 -3.89 53.13 -24.14
C LEU A 57 -3.79 51.81 -24.93
N LYS A 58 -4.46 51.86 -26.09
CA LYS A 58 -4.97 50.79 -26.97
C LYS A 58 -3.99 50.44 -28.13
N PRO A 59 -4.33 49.48 -29.05
CA PRO A 59 -3.36 48.63 -29.76
C PRO A 59 -3.44 48.70 -31.31
N LEU A 60 -3.08 47.59 -32.01
CA LEU A 60 -3.18 47.23 -33.46
C LEU A 60 -1.91 47.44 -34.32
N PRO A 61 -1.80 46.84 -35.54
CA PRO A 61 -2.67 45.88 -36.25
C PRO A 61 -2.01 44.51 -36.57
N GLY A 62 -2.75 43.39 -36.73
CA GLY A 62 -3.43 42.95 -37.97
C GLY A 62 -2.95 41.53 -38.36
N PHE A 63 -3.46 40.77 -39.34
CA PHE A 63 -4.64 40.86 -40.22
C PHE A 63 -4.94 39.46 -40.82
N GLY A 64 -6.21 39.04 -40.97
CA GLY A 64 -6.62 37.97 -41.90
C GLY A 64 -8.01 37.34 -41.64
N ASN A 65 -8.98 37.53 -42.53
CA ASN A 65 -10.39 37.09 -42.38
C ASN A 65 -10.78 35.91 -43.28
N VAL A 66 -11.77 35.10 -42.86
CA VAL A 66 -12.89 34.63 -43.71
C VAL A 66 -14.20 34.67 -42.90
N ARG A 67 -15.32 35.03 -43.55
CA ARG A 67 -16.68 35.18 -42.96
C ARG A 67 -17.65 34.07 -43.39
N PRO A 68 -18.73 33.81 -42.62
CA PRO A 68 -19.94 33.16 -43.12
C PRO A 68 -20.96 34.18 -43.66
N PRO A 69 -21.98 33.76 -44.45
CA PRO A 69 -23.14 34.58 -44.80
C PRO A 69 -24.34 34.30 -43.88
N ALA A 70 -25.18 35.31 -43.71
CA ALA A 70 -26.52 35.20 -43.13
C ALA A 70 -27.55 35.75 -44.13
N ALA A 71 -28.79 35.27 -44.07
CA ALA A 71 -29.92 35.86 -44.76
C ALA A 71 -31.19 35.71 -43.91
N ALA A 72 -32.04 36.75 -43.92
CA ALA A 72 -33.31 36.80 -43.20
C ALA A 72 -34.31 37.62 -44.04
N MET A 73 -35.62 37.28 -44.00
CA MET A 73 -36.71 38.23 -43.74
C MET A 73 -38.13 37.64 -43.96
N HIS A 74 -39.01 38.01 -43.03
CA HIS A 74 -40.44 38.33 -43.15
C HIS A 74 -41.39 37.63 -44.15
N GLN A 75 -42.51 37.13 -43.61
CA GLN A 75 -43.84 37.66 -43.98
C GLN A 75 -44.84 37.62 -42.81
N GLN A 76 -45.87 38.47 -42.84
CA GLN A 76 -46.89 38.64 -41.79
C GLN A 76 -48.28 38.14 -42.24
N SER A 77 -49.13 37.75 -41.26
CA SER A 77 -50.48 38.33 -41.02
C SER A 77 -51.69 37.39 -40.85
N ARG A 78 -52.63 37.86 -40.01
CA ARG A 78 -54.07 37.54 -39.85
C ARG A 78 -54.57 36.31 -39.05
N ALA A 79 -54.85 36.62 -37.78
CA ALA A 79 -56.00 36.27 -36.93
C ALA A 79 -57.24 35.55 -37.52
N ALA A 80 -57.82 34.66 -36.69
CA ALA A 80 -59.27 34.54 -36.49
C ALA A 80 -59.61 33.94 -35.10
N LEU A 81 -60.51 34.59 -34.35
CA LEU A 81 -61.32 34.03 -33.25
C LEU A 81 -62.72 33.75 -33.81
N PRO A 82 -63.49 32.81 -33.24
CA PRO A 82 -64.63 33.27 -32.46
C PRO A 82 -64.96 32.43 -31.19
N ASN A 83 -65.55 33.13 -30.21
CA ASN A 83 -66.30 32.64 -29.04
C ASN A 83 -67.83 32.71 -29.37
N PRO A 84 -68.77 32.42 -28.44
CA PRO A 84 -68.90 31.35 -27.44
C PRO A 84 -70.33 30.70 -27.48
N GLY A 85 -70.68 29.76 -26.57
CA GLY A 85 -72.09 29.37 -26.41
C GLY A 85 -72.47 28.17 -25.51
N ASN A 86 -72.73 28.45 -24.23
CA ASN A 86 -73.73 27.82 -23.34
C ASN A 86 -73.93 26.28 -23.28
N ASN A 87 -73.65 25.68 -22.11
CA ASN A 87 -74.67 25.58 -21.05
C ASN A 87 -74.07 25.18 -19.68
N ALA A 88 -74.78 25.50 -18.59
CA ALA A 88 -74.33 25.36 -17.21
C ALA A 88 -75.18 24.33 -16.42
N ALA A 89 -74.91 24.24 -15.10
CA ALA A 89 -75.53 23.38 -14.07
C ALA A 89 -74.94 21.94 -13.97
N ALA A 90 -74.70 21.37 -12.80
CA ALA A 90 -74.73 21.92 -11.43
C ALA A 90 -73.74 21.17 -10.51
N ALA A 91 -73.42 21.77 -9.36
CA ALA A 91 -72.65 21.13 -8.29
C ALA A 91 -73.55 20.46 -7.23
N ALA A 92 -72.91 19.65 -6.39
CA ALA A 92 -73.41 19.06 -5.13
C ALA A 92 -74.42 17.89 -5.21
N ALA A 93 -73.96 16.69 -4.83
CA ALA A 93 -74.37 16.05 -3.57
C ALA A 93 -73.45 14.85 -3.25
N ALA A 94 -73.18 14.62 -1.97
CA ALA A 94 -72.43 13.45 -1.50
C ALA A 94 -73.40 12.36 -1.01
N ALA A 95 -73.02 11.08 -1.18
CA ALA A 95 -73.09 10.01 -0.16
C ALA A 95 -73.10 8.59 -0.80
N SER A 96 -72.35 7.66 -0.17
CA SER A 96 -72.60 6.21 0.00
C SER A 96 -73.48 5.43 -1.01
N SER A 97 -73.16 4.21 -1.44
CA SER A 97 -72.13 3.23 -1.03
C SER A 97 -72.18 2.01 -1.99
N GLY A 98 -71.14 1.17 -2.02
CA GLY A 98 -71.17 -0.06 -2.84
C GLY A 98 -69.80 -0.70 -3.04
N ALA A 99 -69.24 -1.31 -1.98
CA ALA A 99 -67.90 -1.89 -2.04
C ALA A 99 -67.87 -3.22 -2.83
N GLN A 100 -66.99 -3.31 -3.83
CA GLN A 100 -66.33 -4.56 -4.18
C GLN A 100 -64.83 -4.33 -4.35
N SER A 101 -64.06 -4.75 -3.36
CA SER A 101 -62.61 -4.72 -3.39
C SER A 101 -62.09 -5.75 -4.40
N ARG A 102 -61.74 -5.29 -5.61
CA ARG A 102 -60.84 -6.06 -6.47
C ARG A 102 -59.46 -6.02 -5.82
N ARG A 103 -58.96 -7.18 -5.40
CA ARG A 103 -57.54 -7.39 -5.07
C ARG A 103 -56.71 -6.81 -6.22
N SER A 104 -55.84 -5.85 -5.94
CA SER A 104 -54.88 -5.41 -6.95
C SER A 104 -53.96 -6.58 -7.27
N THR A 105 -53.93 -6.97 -8.54
CA THR A 105 -52.80 -7.71 -9.09
C THR A 105 -51.57 -6.83 -8.86
N GLY A 106 -50.61 -7.33 -8.06
CA GLY A 106 -49.38 -6.58 -7.79
C GLY A 106 -48.69 -6.19 -9.08
N TRP A 107 -48.24 -4.93 -9.15
CA TRP A 107 -47.56 -4.38 -10.33
C TRP A 107 -46.33 -5.22 -10.70
N LYS A 108 -46.19 -5.55 -11.99
CA LYS A 108 -45.16 -6.48 -12.49
C LYS A 108 -44.30 -5.89 -13.60
N LEU A 109 -43.00 -5.92 -13.37
CA LEU A 109 -41.95 -5.49 -14.30
C LEU A 109 -41.98 -6.25 -15.64
N ALA A 110 -42.40 -7.52 -15.63
CA ALA A 110 -42.55 -8.35 -16.81
C ALA A 110 -43.81 -8.05 -17.65
N GLU A 111 -44.83 -7.43 -17.06
CA GLU A 111 -46.09 -7.08 -17.74
C GLU A 111 -46.05 -5.64 -18.28
N GLU A 112 -45.12 -4.83 -17.79
CA GLU A 112 -45.06 -3.40 -18.07
C GLU A 112 -44.53 -3.07 -19.47
N GLN A 113 -45.26 -2.21 -20.19
CA GLN A 113 -45.06 -1.93 -21.61
C GLN A 113 -43.63 -1.51 -21.97
N ALA A 114 -42.91 -0.81 -21.07
CA ALA A 114 -41.54 -0.37 -21.29
C ALA A 114 -40.50 -1.52 -21.25
N CYS A 115 -40.73 -2.59 -20.47
CA CYS A 115 -39.78 -3.71 -20.29
C CYS A 115 -40.25 -5.06 -20.84
N ARG A 116 -41.55 -5.25 -21.11
CA ARG A 116 -42.14 -6.56 -21.46
C ARG A 116 -41.41 -7.28 -22.59
N GLU A 117 -40.98 -6.55 -23.61
CA GLU A 117 -40.30 -7.11 -24.78
C GLU A 117 -38.89 -7.59 -24.45
N ASP A 118 -38.09 -6.79 -23.73
CA ASP A 118 -36.77 -7.18 -23.24
C ASP A 118 -36.84 -8.37 -22.26
N VAL A 119 -37.79 -8.35 -21.32
CA VAL A 119 -38.03 -9.47 -20.39
C VAL A 119 -38.39 -10.74 -21.15
N THR A 120 -39.23 -10.64 -22.18
CA THR A 120 -39.62 -11.81 -22.99
C THR A 120 -38.46 -12.37 -23.81
N ARG A 121 -37.57 -11.49 -24.27
CA ARG A 121 -36.42 -11.79 -25.13
C ARG A 121 -35.22 -12.35 -24.35
N LEU A 122 -35.01 -11.90 -23.11
CA LEU A 122 -33.81 -12.20 -22.32
C LEU A 122 -34.04 -13.12 -21.12
N CYS A 123 -35.25 -13.15 -20.57
CA CYS A 123 -35.50 -13.79 -19.29
C CYS A 123 -36.44 -15.00 -19.39
N PRO A 124 -36.04 -16.17 -18.85
CA PRO A 124 -36.90 -17.36 -18.81
C PRO A 124 -38.24 -17.08 -18.13
N LYS A 125 -39.33 -17.65 -18.67
CA LYS A 125 -40.71 -17.42 -18.17
C LYS A 125 -40.92 -17.64 -16.66
N HIS A 126 -40.09 -18.47 -16.02
CA HIS A 126 -40.18 -18.70 -14.58
C HIS A 126 -39.78 -17.48 -13.73
N THR A 127 -38.91 -16.57 -14.24
CA THR A 127 -38.48 -15.37 -13.50
C THR A 127 -39.54 -14.27 -13.48
N TRP A 128 -40.52 -14.30 -14.40
CA TRP A 128 -41.56 -13.27 -14.58
C TRP A 128 -42.54 -13.17 -13.41
N THR A 129 -42.52 -14.15 -12.50
CA THR A 129 -43.42 -14.21 -11.32
C THR A 129 -43.08 -13.20 -10.22
N ASN A 130 -41.85 -12.68 -10.21
CA ASN A 130 -41.35 -11.75 -9.20
C ASN A 130 -40.45 -10.70 -9.85
N ASN A 131 -40.73 -9.42 -9.59
CA ASN A 131 -39.97 -8.30 -10.14
C ASN A 131 -38.48 -8.36 -9.77
N LEU A 132 -38.15 -8.90 -8.61
CA LEU A 132 -36.77 -9.07 -8.17
C LEU A 132 -35.99 -10.06 -9.04
N SER A 133 -36.62 -11.19 -9.44
CA SER A 133 -35.98 -12.19 -10.33
C SER A 133 -35.95 -11.77 -11.79
N VAL A 134 -36.90 -10.94 -12.23
CA VAL A 134 -36.80 -10.25 -13.55
C VAL A 134 -35.61 -9.29 -13.54
N LEU A 135 -35.47 -8.51 -12.47
CA LEU A 135 -34.41 -7.51 -12.30
C LEU A 135 -33.02 -8.13 -12.13
N GLU A 136 -32.92 -9.27 -11.45
CA GLU A 136 -31.72 -10.14 -11.34
C GLU A 136 -31.31 -10.63 -12.74
N CYS A 137 -32.23 -11.27 -13.48
CA CYS A 137 -31.97 -11.75 -14.84
C CYS A 137 -31.54 -10.65 -15.84
N LEU A 138 -32.21 -9.49 -15.83
CA LEU A 138 -31.87 -8.38 -16.73
C LEU A 138 -30.55 -7.67 -16.37
N GLN A 139 -30.01 -7.86 -15.17
CA GLN A 139 -28.69 -7.32 -14.79
C GLN A 139 -27.54 -8.11 -15.43
N ASP A 140 -27.68 -9.44 -15.50
CA ASP A 140 -26.64 -10.34 -16.01
C ASP A 140 -26.61 -10.37 -17.55
N LYS A 141 -27.76 -10.16 -18.20
CA LYS A 141 -27.90 -10.20 -19.68
C LYS A 141 -27.64 -8.86 -20.38
N LYS A 142 -27.07 -7.88 -19.67
CA LYS A 142 -27.04 -6.47 -20.08
C LYS A 142 -25.99 -6.09 -21.15
N GLU A 143 -25.19 -7.06 -21.62
CA GLU A 143 -24.02 -6.79 -22.48
C GLU A 143 -24.16 -7.44 -23.87
N ASP A 144 -24.80 -8.61 -23.97
CA ASP A 144 -25.02 -9.29 -25.26
C ASP A 144 -26.17 -8.68 -26.08
N THR A 145 -27.02 -7.84 -25.46
CA THR A 145 -28.11 -7.17 -26.18
C THR A 145 -28.51 -5.84 -25.56
N GLU A 146 -28.88 -4.88 -26.41
CA GLU A 146 -29.43 -3.60 -26.00
C GLU A 146 -30.82 -3.77 -25.36
N ILE A 147 -30.90 -3.67 -24.04
CA ILE A 147 -32.17 -3.41 -23.33
C ILE A 147 -32.63 -1.99 -23.71
N ALA A 148 -33.92 -1.82 -24.00
CA ALA A 148 -34.49 -0.53 -24.40
C ALA A 148 -34.17 0.58 -23.37
N THR A 149 -34.06 1.84 -23.84
CA THR A 149 -33.81 3.00 -22.96
C THR A 149 -34.88 3.15 -21.89
N ASP A 150 -36.13 2.90 -22.28
CA ASP A 150 -37.29 3.13 -21.45
C ASP A 150 -37.42 2.02 -20.40
N CYS A 151 -37.08 0.78 -20.78
CA CYS A 151 -36.88 -0.30 -19.81
C CYS A 151 -35.74 0.04 -18.84
N ASN A 152 -34.57 0.44 -19.33
CA ASN A 152 -33.43 0.82 -18.49
C ASN A 152 -33.79 1.93 -17.48
N HIS A 153 -34.55 2.94 -17.91
CA HIS A 153 -35.01 4.02 -17.04
C HIS A 153 -36.05 3.53 -16.01
N LEU A 154 -36.98 2.66 -16.40
CA LEU A 154 -37.94 2.04 -15.48
C LEU A 154 -37.22 1.16 -14.44
N LEU A 155 -36.27 0.33 -14.87
CA LEU A 155 -35.42 -0.48 -14.01
C LEU A 155 -34.66 0.39 -13.01
N TRP A 156 -34.08 1.50 -13.46
CA TRP A 156 -33.35 2.41 -12.58
C TRP A 156 -34.23 3.02 -11.49
N ASN A 157 -35.40 3.58 -11.86
CA ASN A 157 -36.34 4.13 -10.88
C ASN A 157 -36.85 3.06 -9.91
N TYR A 158 -37.08 1.83 -10.40
CA TYR A 158 -37.48 0.71 -9.53
C TYR A 158 -36.37 0.32 -8.54
N LYS A 159 -35.09 0.31 -8.96
CA LYS A 159 -33.94 0.10 -8.06
C LYS A 159 -33.79 1.21 -7.02
N LEU A 160 -33.96 2.48 -7.42
CA LEU A 160 -33.88 3.62 -6.49
C LEU A 160 -34.94 3.49 -5.40
N ASN A 161 -36.19 3.25 -5.80
CA ASN A 161 -37.29 3.03 -4.86
C ASN A 161 -37.07 1.78 -3.99
N LEU A 162 -36.48 0.70 -4.52
CA LEU A 162 -36.08 -0.48 -3.72
C LEU A 162 -35.10 -0.13 -2.58
N THR A 163 -34.29 0.92 -2.74
CA THR A 163 -33.32 1.36 -1.74
C THR A 163 -33.78 2.50 -0.83
N THR A 164 -34.84 3.24 -1.18
CA THR A 164 -35.28 4.43 -0.41
C THR A 164 -36.76 4.45 -0.03
N ASP A 165 -37.64 3.58 -0.57
CA ASP A 165 -39.05 3.53 -0.18
C ASP A 165 -39.19 2.86 1.21
N PRO A 166 -39.81 3.53 2.20
CA PRO A 166 -40.07 2.98 3.52
C PRO A 166 -40.76 1.60 3.54
N LYS A 167 -41.47 1.22 2.46
CA LYS A 167 -42.09 -0.10 2.33
C LYS A 167 -41.06 -1.22 2.20
N PHE A 168 -39.94 -1.00 1.51
CA PHE A 168 -38.87 -2.00 1.41
C PHE A 168 -38.03 -2.04 2.69
N GLU A 169 -37.88 -0.90 3.38
CA GLU A 169 -37.34 -0.88 4.75
C GLU A 169 -38.23 -1.68 5.73
N SER A 170 -39.57 -1.61 5.63
CA SER A 170 -40.43 -2.46 6.47
C SER A 170 -40.29 -3.95 6.17
N VAL A 171 -40.10 -4.35 4.91
CA VAL A 171 -39.79 -5.75 4.55
C VAL A 171 -38.45 -6.19 5.15
N ALA A 172 -37.44 -5.31 5.15
CA ALA A 172 -36.17 -5.59 5.81
C ALA A 172 -36.34 -5.84 7.32
N LEU A 173 -37.12 -5.00 8.01
CA LEU A 173 -37.43 -5.16 9.43
C LEU A 173 -38.20 -6.46 9.73
N GLU A 174 -39.17 -6.82 8.89
CA GLU A 174 -39.95 -8.07 9.03
C GLU A 174 -39.08 -9.32 8.82
N VAL A 175 -38.26 -9.34 7.77
CA VAL A 175 -37.43 -10.50 7.38
C VAL A 175 -36.15 -10.64 8.23
N CYS A 176 -35.70 -9.55 8.87
CA CYS A 176 -34.51 -9.52 9.73
C CYS A 176 -34.83 -9.24 11.21
N THR A 177 -36.06 -9.55 11.66
CA THR A 177 -36.54 -9.21 13.02
C THR A 177 -35.57 -9.62 14.13
N SER A 178 -34.98 -10.83 14.05
CA SER A 178 -34.03 -11.29 15.09
C SER A 178 -32.71 -10.51 15.04
N THR A 179 -32.21 -10.26 13.83
CA THR A 179 -30.97 -9.54 13.55
C THR A 179 -31.04 -8.09 14.03
N MET A 180 -32.20 -7.44 13.95
CA MET A 180 -32.42 -6.07 14.45
C MET A 180 -32.34 -5.94 15.98
N LEU A 181 -32.55 -7.02 16.74
CA LEU A 181 -32.38 -7.02 18.20
C LEU A 181 -30.90 -7.05 18.60
N GLU A 182 -30.06 -7.70 17.78
CA GLU A 182 -28.61 -7.79 17.97
C GLU A 182 -27.89 -6.55 17.43
N LEU A 183 -28.31 -6.03 16.27
CA LEU A 183 -27.72 -4.89 15.57
C LEU A 183 -28.52 -3.60 15.79
N LYS A 184 -28.54 -3.11 17.04
CA LYS A 184 -29.26 -1.88 17.41
C LYS A 184 -28.83 -0.66 16.58
N GLU A 185 -27.56 -0.56 16.24
CA GLU A 185 -27.02 0.50 15.39
C GLU A 185 -27.72 0.59 14.02
N CYS A 186 -28.11 -0.54 13.42
CA CYS A 186 -28.89 -0.54 12.18
C CYS A 186 -30.39 -0.28 12.41
N ALA A 187 -30.93 -0.64 13.57
CA ALA A 187 -32.35 -0.44 13.91
C ALA A 187 -32.68 1.03 14.21
N ASP A 188 -31.69 1.80 14.70
CA ASP A 188 -31.80 3.22 15.04
C ASP A 188 -31.60 4.16 13.82
N GLU A 189 -31.29 3.62 12.63
CA GLU A 189 -31.04 4.40 11.41
C GLU A 189 -32.28 5.16 10.86
N GLU A 190 -32.04 6.28 10.19
CA GLU A 190 -33.10 7.14 9.67
C GLU A 190 -33.86 6.49 8.50
N ARG A 191 -35.17 6.30 8.69
CA ARG A 191 -36.07 5.69 7.69
C ARG A 191 -36.33 6.57 6.46
N GLY A 192 -36.57 5.93 5.33
CA GLY A 192 -36.82 6.55 4.02
C GLY A 192 -35.56 7.12 3.36
N LYS A 193 -34.39 6.86 3.94
CA LYS A 193 -33.08 7.29 3.41
C LYS A 193 -32.20 6.10 3.00
N GLY A 194 -32.65 4.86 3.24
CA GLY A 194 -31.94 3.63 2.85
C GLY A 194 -30.69 3.29 3.67
N TYR A 195 -30.37 4.07 4.71
CA TYR A 195 -29.25 3.79 5.61
C TYR A 195 -29.39 2.44 6.33
N LEU A 196 -30.62 2.06 6.70
CA LEU A 196 -30.93 0.71 7.21
C LEU A 196 -30.39 -0.40 6.30
N MET A 197 -30.61 -0.29 4.97
CA MET A 197 -30.13 -1.31 4.04
C MET A 197 -28.63 -1.28 3.86
N SER A 198 -27.99 -0.10 3.89
CA SER A 198 -26.53 -0.01 3.92
C SER A 198 -25.97 -0.74 5.16
N CYS A 199 -26.50 -0.44 6.35
CA CYS A 199 -26.06 -1.05 7.61
C CYS A 199 -26.29 -2.57 7.65
N LEU A 200 -27.41 -3.06 7.11
CA LEU A 200 -27.67 -4.50 6.99
C LEU A 200 -26.67 -5.20 6.05
N VAL A 201 -26.32 -4.59 4.92
CA VAL A 201 -25.28 -5.13 4.02
C VAL A 201 -23.90 -5.11 4.68
N ASP A 202 -23.57 -4.03 5.37
CA ASP A 202 -22.33 -3.87 6.14
C ASP A 202 -22.14 -5.00 7.18
N HIS A 203 -23.23 -5.44 7.80
CA HIS A 203 -23.22 -6.49 8.83
C HIS A 203 -23.56 -7.89 8.30
N ARG A 204 -23.68 -8.09 6.97
CA ARG A 204 -24.08 -9.37 6.32
C ARG A 204 -23.34 -10.61 6.85
N ILE A 205 -22.06 -10.48 7.20
CA ILE A 205 -21.22 -11.58 7.71
C ILE A 205 -21.64 -12.01 9.13
N ASN A 206 -22.17 -11.08 9.94
CA ASN A 206 -22.65 -11.36 11.29
C ASN A 206 -24.08 -11.92 11.29
N VAL A 207 -24.84 -11.79 10.19
CA VAL A 207 -26.22 -12.27 10.07
C VAL A 207 -26.26 -13.79 9.93
N THR A 208 -26.70 -14.47 10.99
CA THR A 208 -26.88 -15.93 11.03
C THR A 208 -28.25 -16.39 10.54
N GLU A 209 -29.26 -15.51 10.59
CA GLU A 209 -30.62 -15.81 10.17
C GLU A 209 -30.71 -16.05 8.65
N ARG A 210 -31.03 -17.28 8.24
CA ARG A 210 -30.97 -17.73 6.84
C ARG A 210 -31.85 -16.93 5.89
N GLN A 211 -33.03 -16.48 6.33
CA GLN A 211 -33.96 -15.69 5.51
C GLN A 211 -33.47 -14.26 5.33
N CYS A 212 -33.10 -13.60 6.43
CA CYS A 212 -32.45 -12.29 6.45
C CYS A 212 -31.16 -12.29 5.60
N HIS A 213 -30.28 -13.27 5.75
CA HIS A 213 -29.05 -13.37 4.96
C HIS A 213 -29.32 -13.52 3.45
N GLN A 214 -30.34 -14.29 3.05
CA GLN A 214 -30.76 -14.38 1.65
C GLN A 214 -31.34 -13.07 1.12
N TYR A 215 -32.16 -12.38 1.91
CA TYR A 215 -32.70 -11.07 1.57
C TYR A 215 -31.59 -10.02 1.38
N ILE A 216 -30.70 -9.90 2.37
CA ILE A 216 -29.55 -8.98 2.32
C ILE A 216 -28.68 -9.29 1.12
N THR A 217 -28.32 -10.55 0.86
CA THR A 217 -27.48 -10.91 -0.30
C THR A 217 -28.10 -10.50 -1.63
N LYS A 218 -29.43 -10.65 -1.80
CA LYS A 218 -30.14 -10.16 -2.99
C LYS A 218 -30.14 -8.63 -3.05
N MET A 219 -30.39 -7.95 -1.94
CA MET A 219 -30.34 -6.49 -1.88
C MET A 219 -28.92 -5.94 -2.15
N THR A 220 -27.86 -6.63 -1.69
CA THR A 220 -26.47 -6.29 -2.03
C THR A 220 -26.26 -6.28 -3.54
N SER A 221 -26.64 -7.34 -4.26
CA SER A 221 -26.50 -7.38 -5.72
C SER A 221 -27.22 -6.20 -6.41
N ILE A 222 -28.37 -5.78 -5.89
CA ILE A 222 -29.15 -4.67 -6.45
C ILE A 222 -28.50 -3.32 -6.14
N ILE A 223 -28.07 -3.09 -4.90
CA ILE A 223 -27.41 -1.86 -4.44
C ILE A 223 -26.09 -1.65 -5.20
N PHE A 224 -25.29 -2.70 -5.37
CA PHE A 224 -23.99 -2.62 -6.07
C PHE A 224 -24.12 -2.62 -7.61
N SER A 225 -25.32 -2.87 -8.15
CA SER A 225 -25.56 -2.74 -9.60
C SER A 225 -25.61 -1.30 -10.11
N ASP A 226 -25.73 -0.31 -9.22
CA ASP A 226 -25.56 1.13 -9.49
C ASP A 226 -25.17 1.83 -8.19
N TYR A 227 -23.92 2.26 -8.06
CA TYR A 227 -23.36 2.89 -6.86
C TYR A 227 -24.14 4.12 -6.36
N ARG A 228 -24.99 4.76 -7.19
CA ARG A 228 -25.87 5.86 -6.78
C ARG A 228 -26.95 5.42 -5.79
N LEU A 229 -27.21 4.11 -5.72
CA LEU A 229 -28.09 3.44 -4.78
C LEU A 229 -27.42 3.19 -3.41
N ILE A 230 -26.11 3.46 -3.29
CA ILE A 230 -25.39 3.37 -2.02
C ILE A 230 -25.65 4.67 -1.25
N CYS A 231 -26.50 4.58 -0.23
CA CYS A 231 -27.09 5.75 0.42
C CYS A 231 -26.05 6.72 1.01
N GLY A 232 -26.24 8.00 0.70
CA GLY A 232 -25.32 9.08 1.06
C GLY A 232 -23.99 9.10 0.30
N PHE A 233 -23.68 8.15 -0.60
CA PHE A 233 -22.45 8.20 -1.41
C PHE A 233 -22.40 9.47 -2.26
N MET A 234 -23.46 9.70 -3.04
CA MET A 234 -23.54 10.86 -3.95
C MET A 234 -23.49 12.20 -3.20
N ASP A 235 -23.99 12.27 -1.97
CA ASP A 235 -23.96 13.49 -1.17
C ASP A 235 -22.58 13.74 -0.56
N LYS A 236 -21.88 12.68 -0.12
CA LYS A 236 -20.50 12.76 0.40
C LYS A 236 -19.49 13.11 -0.70
N CYS A 237 -19.70 12.63 -1.92
CA CYS A 237 -18.75 12.75 -3.04
C CYS A 237 -19.12 13.78 -4.13
N ARG A 238 -20.26 14.47 -4.03
CA ARG A 238 -20.79 15.36 -5.10
C ARG A 238 -19.78 16.37 -5.64
N GLU A 239 -19.07 17.02 -4.75
CA GLU A 239 -18.14 18.10 -5.08
C GLU A 239 -16.84 17.56 -5.70
N ASP A 240 -16.32 16.45 -5.17
CA ASP A 240 -15.15 15.76 -5.71
C ASP A 240 -15.46 15.19 -7.12
N ILE A 241 -16.64 14.59 -7.32
CA ILE A 241 -17.12 14.12 -8.63
C ILE A 241 -17.14 15.26 -9.66
N ASN A 242 -17.68 16.42 -9.28
CA ASN A 242 -17.76 17.59 -10.17
C ASN A 242 -16.38 18.19 -10.46
N THR A 243 -15.49 18.24 -9.45
CA THR A 243 -14.16 18.86 -9.55
C THR A 243 -13.20 18.00 -10.37
N LEU A 244 -13.21 16.70 -10.13
CA LEU A 244 -12.46 15.70 -10.90
C LEU A 244 -13.07 15.37 -12.27
N GLN A 245 -14.24 15.94 -12.57
CA GLN A 245 -15.04 15.63 -13.77
C GLN A 245 -15.31 14.12 -13.94
N CYS A 246 -15.46 13.40 -12.82
CA CYS A 246 -15.78 11.98 -12.81
C CYS A 246 -17.26 11.69 -13.17
N GLY A 247 -18.10 12.71 -13.32
CA GLY A 247 -19.51 12.56 -13.70
C GLY A 247 -19.70 12.43 -15.21
N SER A 248 -20.64 11.58 -15.64
CA SER A 248 -20.97 11.41 -17.06
C SER A 248 -21.64 12.65 -17.67
N ILE A 249 -21.13 13.10 -18.82
CA ILE A 249 -21.68 14.21 -19.63
C ILE A 249 -22.49 13.66 -20.83
N ALA A 250 -22.44 12.36 -21.11
CA ALA A 250 -23.05 11.76 -22.30
C ALA A 250 -24.55 11.53 -22.14
N VAL A 251 -25.36 12.53 -22.51
CA VAL A 251 -26.82 12.41 -22.69
C VAL A 251 -27.18 11.82 -24.08
N GLY A 252 -26.18 11.64 -24.97
CA GLY A 252 -26.37 11.20 -26.36
C GLY A 252 -25.69 9.87 -26.74
N GLU A 253 -24.45 9.63 -26.32
CA GLU A 253 -23.75 8.36 -26.57
C GLU A 253 -23.94 7.40 -25.40
N LYS A 254 -24.63 6.29 -25.66
CA LYS A 254 -25.11 5.35 -24.65
C LYS A 254 -24.05 4.33 -24.25
N ASP A 255 -22.96 4.77 -23.64
CA ASP A 255 -22.10 3.81 -22.93
C ASP A 255 -22.78 3.39 -21.62
N LEU A 256 -23.42 2.21 -21.65
CA LEU A 256 -24.13 1.58 -20.53
C LEU A 256 -23.22 1.36 -19.29
N HIS A 257 -21.91 1.45 -19.49
CA HIS A 257 -20.84 1.17 -18.54
C HIS A 257 -20.49 2.38 -17.63
N SER A 258 -20.94 3.60 -17.98
CA SER A 258 -20.56 4.88 -17.34
C SER A 258 -20.90 5.05 -15.85
N GLN A 259 -21.56 4.09 -15.22
CA GLN A 259 -21.87 4.12 -13.78
C GLN A 259 -20.71 3.58 -12.93
N GLY A 260 -20.12 2.42 -13.29
CA GLY A 260 -18.93 1.91 -12.59
C GLY A 260 -17.72 2.83 -12.76
N GLU A 261 -17.68 3.61 -13.84
CA GLU A 261 -16.61 4.55 -14.16
C GLU A 261 -16.47 5.70 -13.15
N VAL A 262 -17.57 6.14 -12.51
CA VAL A 262 -17.51 7.23 -11.52
C VAL A 262 -16.75 6.76 -10.28
N ILE A 263 -17.06 5.55 -9.78
CA ILE A 263 -16.30 4.91 -8.69
C ILE A 263 -14.85 4.70 -9.11
N ALA A 264 -14.61 4.08 -10.26
CA ALA A 264 -13.25 3.84 -10.74
C ALA A 264 -12.45 5.14 -11.00
N CYS A 265 -13.12 6.25 -11.34
CA CYS A 265 -12.49 7.57 -11.48
C CYS A 265 -12.09 8.15 -10.11
N LEU A 266 -12.98 8.07 -9.13
CA LEU A 266 -12.73 8.48 -7.74
C LEU A 266 -11.67 7.62 -7.05
N GLU A 267 -11.68 6.31 -7.24
CA GLU A 267 -10.64 5.38 -6.76
C GLU A 267 -9.28 5.70 -7.38
N ARG A 268 -9.21 5.90 -8.70
CA ARG A 268 -7.97 6.33 -9.36
C ARG A 268 -7.53 7.72 -8.88
N ALA A 269 -8.44 8.62 -8.54
CA ALA A 269 -8.10 9.91 -7.96
C ALA A 269 -7.56 9.77 -6.52
N LEU A 270 -8.16 8.92 -5.70
CA LEU A 270 -7.70 8.59 -4.33
C LEU A 270 -6.31 7.93 -4.33
N VAL A 271 -6.04 7.06 -5.29
CA VAL A 271 -4.71 6.48 -5.51
C VAL A 271 -3.71 7.56 -5.93
N ARG A 272 -4.05 8.42 -6.89
CA ARG A 272 -3.18 9.51 -7.36
C ARG A 272 -2.87 10.54 -6.27
N GLU A 273 -3.82 10.78 -5.36
CA GLU A 273 -3.61 11.65 -4.20
C GLU A 273 -2.49 11.12 -3.29
N ALA A 274 -2.47 9.81 -3.02
CA ALA A 274 -1.41 9.17 -2.26
C ALA A 274 -0.06 9.13 -3.00
N GLU A 275 -0.06 9.07 -4.33
CA GLU A 275 1.17 9.00 -5.16
C GLU A 275 1.77 10.37 -5.56
N GLN A 276 1.01 11.46 -5.42
CA GLN A 276 1.35 12.78 -6.00
C GLN A 276 0.80 13.96 -5.17
N GLN A 277 1.22 14.06 -3.90
CA GLN A 277 0.73 15.05 -2.93
C GLN A 277 0.68 16.50 -3.46
N ASP A 278 1.65 16.95 -4.27
CA ASP A 278 1.71 18.33 -4.79
C ASP A 278 0.90 18.58 -6.09
N LYS A 279 0.37 17.54 -6.75
CA LYS A 279 -0.25 17.65 -8.09
C LYS A 279 -1.67 17.09 -8.18
N ALA A 280 -2.14 16.37 -7.17
CA ALA A 280 -3.47 15.79 -7.15
C ALA A 280 -4.50 16.71 -6.47
N HIS A 281 -5.76 16.62 -6.92
CA HIS A 281 -6.89 17.19 -6.17
C HIS A 281 -7.10 16.37 -4.89
N GLN A 282 -7.17 17.04 -3.74
CA GLN A 282 -7.40 16.39 -2.45
C GLN A 282 -8.89 16.05 -2.29
N ILE A 283 -9.20 14.76 -2.25
CA ILE A 283 -10.58 14.28 -2.06
C ILE A 283 -10.99 14.53 -0.60
N LYS A 284 -12.23 14.98 -0.39
CA LYS A 284 -12.74 15.23 0.97
C LYS A 284 -12.79 13.95 1.79
N ASP A 285 -12.39 14.01 3.06
CA ASP A 285 -12.37 12.84 3.97
C ASP A 285 -13.70 12.07 4.04
N ALA A 286 -14.82 12.77 3.90
CA ALA A 286 -16.15 12.15 3.82
C ALA A 286 -16.32 11.31 2.54
N CYS A 287 -15.85 11.81 1.40
CA CYS A 287 -15.83 11.06 0.14
C CYS A 287 -14.79 9.93 0.17
N LYS A 288 -13.56 10.16 0.67
CA LYS A 288 -12.53 9.13 0.85
C LYS A 288 -13.07 7.91 1.62
N LYS A 289 -13.70 8.16 2.78
CA LYS A 289 -14.36 7.12 3.58
C LYS A 289 -15.47 6.42 2.81
N SER A 290 -16.23 7.15 1.99
CA SER A 290 -17.29 6.58 1.16
C SER A 290 -16.74 5.68 0.04
N ILE A 291 -15.68 6.09 -0.65
CA ILE A 291 -14.98 5.30 -1.68
C ILE A 291 -14.45 4.00 -1.05
N MET A 292 -13.69 4.10 0.04
CA MET A 292 -13.14 2.93 0.72
C MET A 292 -14.23 1.99 1.26
N ARG A 293 -15.40 2.51 1.64
CA ARG A 293 -16.56 1.68 2.03
C ARG A 293 -17.17 0.94 0.85
N VAL A 294 -17.32 1.58 -0.31
CA VAL A 294 -17.77 0.88 -1.54
C VAL A 294 -16.79 -0.24 -1.92
N ALA A 295 -15.49 0.02 -1.79
CA ALA A 295 -14.45 -0.98 -2.02
C ALA A 295 -14.51 -2.13 -1.00
N GLU A 296 -14.66 -1.87 0.30
CA GLU A 296 -14.84 -2.90 1.34
C GLU A 296 -16.05 -3.81 1.07
N LEU A 297 -17.19 -3.24 0.68
CA LEU A 297 -18.43 -3.99 0.47
C LEU A 297 -18.45 -4.82 -0.83
N SER A 298 -17.68 -4.40 -1.84
CA SER A 298 -17.47 -5.16 -3.08
C SER A 298 -16.34 -6.21 -2.97
N ALA A 299 -15.72 -6.37 -1.80
CA ALA A 299 -14.55 -7.25 -1.63
C ALA A 299 -14.85 -8.76 -1.59
N ASP A 300 -16.08 -9.16 -1.24
CA ASP A 300 -16.47 -10.58 -1.14
C ASP A 300 -16.58 -11.22 -2.54
N ASP A 301 -17.19 -10.52 -3.49
CA ASP A 301 -17.50 -11.03 -4.82
C ASP A 301 -17.16 -9.98 -5.90
N PHE A 302 -16.37 -10.38 -6.89
CA PHE A 302 -15.94 -9.51 -7.99
C PHE A 302 -17.09 -9.04 -8.90
N HIS A 303 -18.25 -9.70 -8.89
CA HIS A 303 -19.45 -9.20 -9.60
C HIS A 303 -19.98 -7.89 -9.00
N LEU A 304 -19.73 -7.64 -7.70
CA LEU A 304 -20.14 -6.43 -7.00
C LEU A 304 -19.25 -5.22 -7.34
N ASP A 305 -18.01 -5.47 -7.77
CA ASP A 305 -17.13 -4.45 -8.35
C ASP A 305 -17.40 -4.37 -9.87
N ARG A 306 -18.43 -3.61 -10.24
CA ARG A 306 -18.94 -3.60 -11.62
C ARG A 306 -17.87 -3.18 -12.65
N TYR A 307 -16.97 -2.26 -12.27
CA TYR A 307 -15.88 -1.80 -13.13
C TYR A 307 -14.83 -2.90 -13.30
N LEU A 308 -14.41 -3.55 -12.22
CA LEU A 308 -13.43 -4.64 -12.30
C LEU A 308 -14.01 -5.87 -13.01
N TYR A 309 -15.27 -6.25 -12.76
CA TYR A 309 -15.97 -7.30 -13.51
C TYR A 309 -15.88 -7.07 -15.03
N PHE A 310 -16.34 -5.90 -15.53
CA PHE A 310 -16.28 -5.58 -16.97
C PHE A 310 -14.84 -5.39 -17.50
N SER A 311 -13.87 -5.17 -16.61
CA SER A 311 -12.46 -5.06 -16.98
C SER A 311 -11.77 -6.41 -17.07
N CYS A 312 -12.26 -7.41 -16.32
CA CYS A 312 -11.59 -8.69 -16.09
C CYS A 312 -12.41 -9.94 -16.45
N ARG A 313 -13.67 -9.84 -16.91
CA ARG A 313 -14.52 -11.03 -17.18
C ARG A 313 -13.86 -12.05 -18.11
N ASP A 314 -13.26 -11.59 -19.21
CA ASP A 314 -12.67 -12.45 -20.23
C ASP A 314 -11.34 -13.07 -19.72
N ASP A 315 -10.58 -12.31 -18.92
CA ASP A 315 -9.41 -12.80 -18.20
C ASP A 315 -9.81 -13.80 -17.08
N ARG A 316 -10.96 -13.60 -16.42
CA ARG A 316 -11.51 -14.51 -15.40
C ARG A 316 -11.87 -15.86 -16.03
N GLU A 317 -12.52 -15.87 -17.19
CA GLU A 317 -12.78 -17.13 -17.90
C GLU A 317 -11.46 -17.78 -18.35
N ARG A 318 -10.48 -16.99 -18.81
CA ARG A 318 -9.19 -17.52 -19.29
C ARG A 318 -8.31 -18.14 -18.21
N PHE A 319 -8.22 -17.51 -17.03
CA PHE A 319 -7.28 -17.91 -15.97
C PHE A 319 -7.95 -18.56 -14.75
N CYS A 320 -9.23 -18.26 -14.51
CA CYS A 320 -9.93 -18.52 -13.25
C CYS A 320 -11.31 -19.19 -13.44
N GLU A 321 -11.53 -19.88 -14.57
CA GLU A 321 -12.79 -20.57 -14.94
C GLU A 321 -13.36 -21.41 -13.78
N ASN A 322 -12.49 -22.21 -13.16
CA ASN A 322 -12.83 -23.14 -12.08
C ASN A 322 -12.83 -22.49 -10.68
N THR A 323 -12.49 -21.19 -10.57
CA THR A 323 -12.47 -20.48 -9.29
C THR A 323 -13.89 -20.11 -8.86
N GLN A 324 -14.30 -20.66 -7.72
CA GLN A 324 -15.59 -20.38 -7.10
C GLN A 324 -15.70 -18.90 -6.68
N VAL A 325 -16.80 -18.29 -7.06
CA VAL A 325 -17.20 -16.91 -6.71
C VAL A 325 -17.37 -16.76 -5.19
N GLY A 326 -17.15 -15.56 -4.66
CA GLY A 326 -17.22 -15.26 -3.21
C GLY A 326 -15.90 -15.44 -2.46
N GLU A 327 -15.87 -14.95 -1.22
CA GLU A 327 -14.74 -14.91 -0.28
C GLU A 327 -13.47 -14.25 -0.82
N GLY A 328 -13.60 -13.40 -1.84
CA GLY A 328 -12.48 -12.74 -2.52
C GLY A 328 -11.64 -13.66 -3.42
N ARG A 329 -12.02 -14.93 -3.60
CA ARG A 329 -11.20 -15.93 -4.32
C ARG A 329 -10.87 -15.57 -5.75
N VAL A 330 -11.81 -14.96 -6.47
CA VAL A 330 -11.59 -14.54 -7.86
C VAL A 330 -10.56 -13.42 -7.95
N TYR A 331 -10.58 -12.43 -7.04
CA TYR A 331 -9.53 -11.42 -6.95
C TYR A 331 -8.16 -12.06 -6.71
N LYS A 332 -8.07 -12.99 -5.75
CA LYS A 332 -6.82 -13.72 -5.42
C LYS A 332 -6.25 -14.48 -6.63
N CYS A 333 -7.11 -15.17 -7.39
CA CYS A 333 -6.72 -15.82 -8.64
C CYS A 333 -6.23 -14.82 -9.70
N LEU A 334 -6.99 -13.75 -9.95
CA LEU A 334 -6.63 -12.71 -10.92
C LEU A 334 -5.33 -11.98 -10.55
N PHE A 335 -5.05 -11.74 -9.26
CA PHE A 335 -3.79 -11.16 -8.81
C PHE A 335 -2.60 -12.07 -9.13
N ASN A 336 -2.71 -13.38 -8.92
CA ASN A 336 -1.64 -14.33 -9.26
C ASN A 336 -1.33 -14.37 -10.77
N HIS A 337 -2.32 -14.12 -11.63
CA HIS A 337 -2.15 -14.04 -13.08
C HIS A 337 -1.96 -12.62 -13.63
N LYS A 338 -1.94 -11.58 -12.77
CA LYS A 338 -1.86 -10.16 -13.15
C LYS A 338 -0.69 -9.86 -14.09
N PHE A 339 0.44 -10.55 -13.95
CA PHE A 339 1.66 -10.28 -14.72
C PHE A 339 1.87 -11.17 -15.95
N GLU A 340 0.95 -12.10 -16.22
CA GLU A 340 0.98 -12.90 -17.45
C GLU A 340 0.84 -12.01 -18.69
N GLU A 341 1.45 -12.42 -19.82
CA GLU A 341 1.36 -11.67 -21.09
C GLU A 341 -0.06 -11.70 -21.66
N ALA A 342 -0.76 -12.81 -21.41
CA ALA A 342 -2.12 -13.08 -21.84
C ALA A 342 -3.21 -12.26 -21.11
N MET A 343 -2.86 -11.54 -20.04
CA MET A 343 -3.77 -10.72 -19.22
C MET A 343 -4.02 -9.35 -19.87
N SER A 344 -5.28 -8.95 -20.05
CA SER A 344 -5.63 -7.67 -20.68
C SER A 344 -5.08 -6.46 -19.90
N GLU A 345 -4.71 -5.38 -20.59
CA GLU A 345 -4.28 -4.15 -19.91
C GLU A 345 -5.41 -3.51 -19.08
N LYS A 346 -6.66 -3.62 -19.55
CA LYS A 346 -7.83 -3.12 -18.84
C LYS A 346 -7.99 -3.83 -17.49
N CYS A 347 -7.93 -5.17 -17.47
CA CYS A 347 -7.97 -5.93 -16.22
C CYS A 347 -6.75 -5.63 -15.33
N ARG A 348 -5.54 -5.64 -15.90
CA ARG A 348 -4.29 -5.37 -15.19
C ARG A 348 -4.31 -4.02 -14.47
N ASN A 349 -4.87 -2.98 -15.10
CA ASN A 349 -5.04 -1.65 -14.52
C ASN A 349 -6.11 -1.61 -13.42
N ALA A 350 -7.25 -2.30 -13.61
CA ALA A 350 -8.28 -2.43 -12.59
C ALA A 350 -7.76 -3.18 -11.34
N LEU A 351 -7.08 -4.32 -11.53
CA LEU A 351 -6.42 -5.08 -10.46
C LEU A 351 -5.36 -4.25 -9.74
N THR A 352 -4.58 -3.45 -10.46
CA THR A 352 -3.59 -2.53 -9.86
C THR A 352 -4.26 -1.49 -8.98
N THR A 353 -5.33 -0.85 -9.46
CA THR A 353 -6.09 0.12 -8.65
C THR A 353 -6.64 -0.56 -7.39
N ARG A 354 -7.22 -1.75 -7.54
CA ARG A 354 -7.75 -2.56 -6.43
C ARG A 354 -6.68 -2.90 -5.38
N GLN A 355 -5.50 -3.35 -5.81
CA GLN A 355 -4.39 -3.65 -4.89
C GLN A 355 -3.89 -2.40 -4.14
N LYS A 356 -3.84 -1.24 -4.80
CA LYS A 356 -3.46 0.04 -4.15
C LYS A 356 -4.48 0.48 -3.10
N LEU A 357 -5.78 0.26 -3.34
CA LEU A 357 -6.81 0.46 -2.30
C LEU A 357 -6.61 -0.49 -1.12
N ILE A 358 -6.23 -1.75 -1.36
CA ILE A 358 -5.94 -2.72 -0.27
C ILE A 358 -4.69 -2.32 0.53
N ALA A 359 -3.68 -1.73 -0.09
CA ALA A 359 -2.52 -1.18 0.63
C ALA A 359 -2.92 -0.02 1.57
N GLN A 360 -3.83 0.85 1.12
CA GLN A 360 -4.39 1.93 1.95
C GLN A 360 -5.29 1.40 3.07
N ASP A 361 -6.16 0.41 2.81
CA ASP A 361 -6.95 -0.29 3.84
C ASP A 361 -7.10 -1.79 3.56
N TYR A 362 -6.54 -2.61 4.45
CA TYR A 362 -6.62 -4.07 4.41
C TYR A 362 -8.05 -4.62 4.32
N LYS A 363 -9.05 -3.86 4.81
CA LYS A 363 -10.48 -4.23 4.74
C LYS A 363 -11.03 -4.37 3.33
N VAL A 364 -10.39 -3.73 2.34
CA VAL A 364 -10.74 -3.87 0.91
C VAL A 364 -10.41 -5.28 0.38
N SER A 365 -9.68 -6.09 1.16
CA SER A 365 -9.52 -7.53 0.98
C SER A 365 -10.40 -8.31 1.96
N TYR A 366 -11.41 -9.01 1.43
CA TYR A 366 -12.28 -9.84 2.24
C TYR A 366 -11.53 -11.00 2.91
N SER A 367 -10.67 -11.70 2.18
CA SER A 367 -9.95 -12.89 2.66
C SER A 367 -9.01 -12.54 3.81
N LEU A 368 -8.19 -11.50 3.66
CA LEU A 368 -7.29 -11.00 4.71
C LEU A 368 -8.07 -10.49 5.93
N ALA A 369 -9.10 -9.65 5.72
CA ALA A 369 -9.89 -9.09 6.80
C ALA A 369 -10.65 -10.17 7.59
N LYS A 370 -11.12 -11.23 6.92
CA LYS A 370 -11.75 -12.40 7.54
C LYS A 370 -10.74 -13.24 8.32
N ALA A 371 -9.65 -13.65 7.68
CA ALA A 371 -8.64 -14.53 8.29
C ALA A 371 -7.99 -13.90 9.53
N CYS A 372 -7.57 -12.63 9.44
CA CYS A 372 -6.87 -11.97 10.53
C CYS A 372 -7.78 -11.37 11.62
N LYS A 373 -9.13 -11.37 11.44
CA LYS A 373 -10.10 -10.73 12.37
C LYS A 373 -9.88 -11.09 13.84
N ALA A 374 -9.56 -12.36 14.13
CA ALA A 374 -9.34 -12.85 15.48
C ALA A 374 -7.99 -12.38 16.05
N ASP A 375 -6.90 -12.51 15.28
CA ASP A 375 -5.55 -12.16 15.73
C ASP A 375 -5.37 -10.64 15.90
N LEU A 376 -5.97 -9.82 15.04
CA LEU A 376 -5.97 -8.36 15.19
C LEU A 376 -6.60 -7.92 16.52
N ARG A 377 -7.72 -8.54 16.91
CA ARG A 377 -8.38 -8.29 18.21
C ARG A 377 -7.55 -8.80 19.39
N LYS A 378 -7.01 -10.02 19.27
CA LYS A 378 -6.17 -10.70 20.28
C LYS A 378 -4.89 -9.92 20.57
N TYR A 379 -4.27 -9.32 19.56
CA TYR A 379 -3.01 -8.58 19.66
C TYR A 379 -3.17 -7.05 19.67
N ARG A 380 -4.41 -6.55 19.57
CA ARG A 380 -4.77 -5.12 19.60
C ARG A 380 -4.06 -4.31 18.50
N CYS A 381 -3.98 -4.87 17.30
CA CYS A 381 -3.44 -4.20 16.11
C CYS A 381 -4.45 -3.18 15.53
N ASN A 382 -4.88 -2.24 16.37
CA ASN A 382 -5.75 -1.13 15.97
C ASN A 382 -4.87 0.04 15.50
N PRO A 383 -5.05 0.56 14.27
CA PRO A 383 -4.37 1.77 13.84
C PRO A 383 -4.86 2.95 14.69
N ASP A 384 -3.99 3.46 15.56
CA ASP A 384 -4.32 4.60 16.42
C ASP A 384 -4.37 5.89 15.57
N THR A 385 -5.54 6.52 15.52
CA THR A 385 -5.80 7.73 14.72
C THR A 385 -4.97 8.95 15.12
N SER A 386 -4.27 8.88 16.26
CA SER A 386 -3.34 9.92 16.73
C SER A 386 -2.02 10.00 15.94
N MET A 387 -1.63 8.96 15.21
CA MET A 387 -0.38 8.92 14.45
C MET A 387 -0.58 9.31 12.97
N PRO A 388 0.14 10.31 12.42
CA PRO A 388 0.08 10.66 11.00
C PRO A 388 0.39 9.47 10.08
N ARG A 389 1.43 8.69 10.41
CA ARG A 389 1.81 7.45 9.73
C ARG A 389 0.71 6.36 9.69
N ALA A 390 -0.31 6.44 10.54
CA ALA A 390 -1.43 5.48 10.54
C ALA A 390 -2.55 5.86 9.55
N ARG A 391 -2.48 7.04 8.90
CA ARG A 391 -3.52 7.50 7.97
C ARG A 391 -3.41 6.89 6.57
N GLU A 392 -2.20 6.57 6.12
CA GLU A 392 -1.90 6.31 4.70
C GLU A 392 -1.39 4.89 4.37
N ALA A 393 -1.01 4.07 5.37
CA ALA A 393 -0.49 2.70 5.15
C ALA A 393 -1.03 1.66 6.15
N ARG A 394 -2.35 1.40 6.15
CA ARG A 394 -2.99 0.49 7.13
C ARG A 394 -2.55 -0.97 6.97
N LEU A 395 -2.25 -1.42 5.74
CA LEU A 395 -1.78 -2.78 5.49
C LEU A 395 -0.38 -3.00 6.07
N SER A 396 0.58 -2.12 5.79
CA SER A 396 1.96 -2.24 6.31
C SER A 396 2.00 -2.20 7.84
N TYR A 397 1.19 -1.33 8.47
CA TYR A 397 1.02 -1.33 9.93
C TYR A 397 0.49 -2.67 10.47
N LEU A 398 -0.52 -3.26 9.82
CA LEU A 398 -1.09 -4.56 10.19
C LEU A 398 -0.04 -5.68 10.11
N LEU A 399 0.70 -5.75 9.00
CA LEU A 399 1.75 -6.75 8.79
C LEU A 399 2.82 -6.65 9.88
N LEU A 400 3.33 -5.44 10.13
CA LEU A 400 4.35 -5.18 11.17
C LEU A 400 3.84 -5.49 12.59
N CYS A 401 2.56 -5.21 12.89
CA CYS A 401 1.99 -5.47 14.21
C CYS A 401 1.86 -6.98 14.49
N LEU A 402 1.36 -7.75 13.51
CA LEU A 402 1.21 -9.19 13.62
C LEU A 402 2.58 -9.89 13.63
N GLU A 403 3.54 -9.46 12.81
CA GLU A 403 4.90 -10.01 12.83
C GLU A 403 5.62 -9.72 14.16
N SER A 404 5.47 -8.50 14.70
CA SER A 404 5.94 -8.18 16.05
C SER A 404 5.32 -9.11 17.12
N ALA A 405 4.08 -9.59 16.93
CA ALA A 405 3.52 -10.63 17.80
C ALA A 405 4.22 -11.99 17.62
N VAL A 406 4.48 -12.42 16.38
CA VAL A 406 5.21 -13.67 16.05
C VAL A 406 6.63 -13.65 16.61
N HIS A 407 7.41 -12.60 16.39
CA HIS A 407 8.75 -12.45 16.97
C HIS A 407 8.79 -12.52 18.50
N ARG A 408 7.72 -12.08 19.19
CA ARG A 408 7.56 -12.22 20.65
C ARG A 408 7.07 -13.62 21.09
N GLY A 409 7.18 -14.62 20.22
CA GLY A 409 6.79 -16.01 20.49
C GLY A 409 5.27 -16.23 20.57
N ARG A 410 4.46 -15.33 20.01
CA ARG A 410 2.99 -15.45 20.01
C ARG A 410 2.53 -16.09 18.69
N THR A 411 1.40 -16.81 18.73
CA THR A 411 0.88 -17.56 17.59
C THR A 411 -0.24 -16.83 16.84
N VAL A 412 0.04 -16.40 15.61
CA VAL A 412 -0.98 -15.98 14.63
C VAL A 412 -1.59 -17.24 13.99
N THR A 413 -2.86 -17.19 13.58
CA THR A 413 -3.53 -18.32 12.90
C THR A 413 -2.93 -18.60 11.52
N GLY A 414 -2.94 -19.88 11.11
CA GLY A 414 -2.36 -20.30 9.83
C GLY A 414 -3.03 -19.63 8.62
N ASP A 415 -4.35 -19.42 8.67
CA ASP A 415 -5.09 -18.73 7.61
C ASP A 415 -4.65 -17.26 7.49
N CYS A 416 -4.51 -16.55 8.62
CA CYS A 416 -4.02 -15.18 8.64
C CYS A 416 -2.56 -15.09 8.17
N GLN A 417 -1.70 -16.03 8.60
CA GLN A 417 -0.31 -16.11 8.12
C GLN A 417 -0.23 -16.35 6.60
N GLY A 418 -1.10 -17.19 6.04
CA GLY A 418 -1.20 -17.41 4.60
C GLY A 418 -1.54 -16.13 3.85
N GLU A 419 -2.61 -15.43 4.26
CA GLU A 419 -2.99 -14.15 3.66
C GLU A 419 -1.88 -13.09 3.84
N MET A 420 -1.22 -13.01 5.01
CA MET A 420 -0.07 -12.12 5.21
C MET A 420 1.06 -12.39 4.20
N LEU A 421 1.40 -13.66 3.93
CA LEU A 421 2.43 -14.04 2.95
C LEU A 421 2.04 -13.65 1.52
N ASP A 422 0.77 -13.78 1.15
CA ASP A 422 0.28 -13.36 -0.17
C ASP A 422 0.38 -11.84 -0.36
N TYR A 423 0.04 -11.05 0.67
CA TYR A 423 0.18 -9.59 0.62
C TYR A 423 1.63 -9.12 0.64
N ARG A 424 2.50 -9.78 1.40
CA ARG A 424 3.95 -9.56 1.36
C ARG A 424 4.52 -9.80 -0.03
N ARG A 425 4.11 -10.89 -0.70
CA ARG A 425 4.51 -11.18 -2.09
C ARG A 425 4.01 -10.10 -3.05
N MET A 426 2.75 -9.69 -2.95
CA MET A 426 2.22 -8.61 -3.81
C MET A 426 3.04 -7.31 -3.68
N LEU A 427 3.44 -6.93 -2.46
CA LEU A 427 4.32 -5.77 -2.22
C LEU A 427 5.70 -5.92 -2.86
N MET A 428 6.27 -7.13 -2.89
CA MET A 428 7.56 -7.42 -3.53
C MET A 428 7.47 -7.70 -5.04
N GLU A 429 6.29 -7.97 -5.58
CA GLU A 429 6.09 -8.14 -7.03
C GLU A 429 5.79 -6.81 -7.75
N ASP A 430 5.19 -5.84 -7.06
CA ASP A 430 4.72 -4.57 -7.63
C ASP A 430 5.04 -3.37 -6.74
N PHE A 431 6.09 -2.63 -7.11
CA PHE A 431 6.54 -1.42 -6.41
C PHE A 431 5.46 -0.33 -6.30
N SER A 432 4.48 -0.32 -7.21
CA SER A 432 3.45 0.71 -7.24
C SER A 432 2.44 0.59 -6.10
N LEU A 433 2.46 -0.53 -5.36
CA LEU A 433 1.65 -0.74 -4.15
C LEU A 433 2.24 -0.04 -2.91
N SER A 434 3.44 0.54 -3.02
CA SER A 434 4.11 1.31 -1.96
C SER A 434 4.23 2.78 -2.38
N PRO A 435 3.31 3.68 -1.95
CA PRO A 435 3.32 5.08 -2.35
C PRO A 435 4.64 5.79 -2.08
N GLU A 436 5.32 5.44 -0.99
CA GLU A 436 6.64 5.98 -0.61
C GLU A 436 7.71 5.66 -1.65
N ILE A 437 7.67 4.50 -2.30
CA ILE A 437 8.58 4.14 -3.39
C ILE A 437 8.25 4.96 -4.65
N VAL A 438 6.96 5.10 -4.99
CA VAL A 438 6.49 5.88 -6.16
C VAL A 438 6.79 7.38 -6.01
N LEU A 439 6.74 7.90 -4.78
CA LEU A 439 7.07 9.27 -4.44
C LEU A 439 8.58 9.50 -4.42
N HIS A 440 9.31 8.76 -3.58
CA HIS A 440 10.70 9.08 -3.24
C HIS A 440 11.73 8.47 -4.19
N CYS A 441 11.47 7.33 -4.84
CA CYS A 441 12.39 6.70 -5.79
C CYS A 441 12.13 7.08 -7.26
N ARG A 442 11.33 8.13 -7.52
CA ARG A 442 10.89 8.47 -8.90
C ARG A 442 12.06 8.74 -9.83
N GLY A 443 13.05 9.51 -9.38
CA GLY A 443 14.22 9.88 -10.18
C GLY A 443 15.03 8.65 -10.57
N GLU A 444 15.27 7.75 -9.62
CA GLU A 444 15.99 6.49 -9.81
C GLU A 444 15.22 5.51 -10.72
N ILE A 445 13.88 5.45 -10.59
CA ILE A 445 13.03 4.65 -11.48
C ILE A 445 13.15 5.15 -12.92
N GLU A 446 12.98 6.45 -13.15
CA GLU A 446 13.02 7.06 -14.48
C GLU A 446 14.42 6.97 -15.12
N ALA A 447 15.49 7.22 -14.34
CA ALA A 447 16.87 7.26 -14.82
C ALA A 447 17.55 5.88 -14.97
N HIS A 448 17.24 4.90 -14.11
CA HIS A 448 18.03 3.67 -14.00
C HIS A 448 17.24 2.36 -14.17
N CYS A 449 15.91 2.40 -14.01
CA CYS A 449 15.05 1.21 -13.92
C CYS A 449 13.82 1.26 -14.86
N SER A 450 13.82 2.14 -15.86
CA SER A 450 12.73 2.29 -16.82
C SER A 450 12.46 1.00 -17.63
N GLY A 451 11.19 0.70 -17.88
CA GLY A 451 10.75 -0.53 -18.55
C GLY A 451 10.73 -1.80 -17.67
N LEU A 452 11.34 -1.78 -16.48
CA LEU A 452 11.24 -2.86 -15.51
C LEU A 452 9.99 -2.62 -14.64
N HIS A 453 8.95 -3.45 -14.79
CA HIS A 453 7.67 -3.26 -14.08
C HIS A 453 7.02 -4.54 -13.53
N ARG A 454 7.51 -5.74 -13.86
CA ARG A 454 6.85 -7.02 -13.54
C ARG A 454 7.70 -7.86 -12.58
N LYS A 455 7.04 -8.65 -11.72
CA LYS A 455 7.65 -9.65 -10.83
C LYS A 455 8.82 -9.11 -10.00
N GLY A 456 8.69 -7.93 -9.39
CA GLY A 456 9.71 -7.37 -8.49
C GLY A 456 10.98 -6.83 -9.16
N ARG A 457 11.13 -6.91 -10.49
CA ARG A 457 12.35 -6.49 -11.21
C ARG A 457 12.69 -5.00 -11.01
N THR A 458 11.70 -4.14 -10.79
CA THR A 458 11.90 -2.72 -10.46
C THR A 458 12.53 -2.54 -9.08
N LEU A 459 12.01 -3.26 -8.08
CA LEU A 459 12.50 -3.19 -6.71
C LEU A 459 13.95 -3.67 -6.63
N HIS A 460 14.25 -4.81 -7.22
CA HIS A 460 15.62 -5.29 -7.36
C HIS A 460 16.55 -4.33 -8.10
N CYS A 461 16.05 -3.64 -9.15
CA CYS A 461 16.83 -2.60 -9.80
C CYS A 461 17.11 -1.42 -8.84
N LEU A 462 16.14 -0.98 -8.05
CA LEU A 462 16.34 0.05 -7.02
C LEU A 462 17.29 -0.41 -5.91
N MET A 463 17.19 -1.66 -5.45
CA MET A 463 18.14 -2.29 -4.51
C MET A 463 19.57 -2.30 -5.07
N ARG A 464 19.72 -2.52 -6.38
CA ARG A 464 21.01 -2.42 -7.08
C ARG A 464 21.56 -0.99 -7.14
N VAL A 465 20.71 0.02 -7.40
CA VAL A 465 21.17 1.42 -7.33
C VAL A 465 21.57 1.75 -5.89
N ALA A 466 20.81 1.30 -4.88
CA ALA A 466 21.11 1.49 -3.46
C ALA A 466 22.44 0.87 -3.01
N ARG A 467 22.88 -0.22 -3.66
CA ARG A 467 24.21 -0.83 -3.47
C ARG A 467 25.38 -0.03 -4.04
N GLY A 468 25.11 1.02 -4.82
CA GLY A 468 26.13 1.84 -5.48
C GLY A 468 26.53 1.37 -6.88
N ASP A 469 26.02 0.22 -7.36
CA ASP A 469 26.39 -0.37 -8.67
C ASP A 469 26.00 0.51 -9.88
N LYS A 470 25.15 1.54 -9.67
CA LYS A 470 24.60 2.42 -10.71
C LYS A 470 24.55 3.92 -10.37
N GLY A 471 25.00 4.32 -9.19
CA GLY A 471 24.91 5.71 -8.70
C GLY A 471 24.52 5.79 -7.23
N THR A 472 24.36 7.02 -6.72
CA THR A 472 23.91 7.28 -5.34
C THR A 472 22.39 7.47 -5.31
N VAL A 473 21.70 6.72 -4.44
CA VAL A 473 20.24 6.84 -4.21
C VAL A 473 19.94 7.96 -3.22
N ASP A 474 18.81 8.66 -3.40
CA ASP A 474 18.35 9.65 -2.42
C ASP A 474 17.99 9.01 -1.06
N ASN A 475 18.29 9.70 0.04
CA ASN A 475 18.06 9.18 1.39
C ASN A 475 16.58 8.83 1.67
N LEU A 476 15.63 9.52 1.04
CA LEU A 476 14.20 9.22 1.15
C LEU A 476 13.85 7.94 0.39
N CYS A 477 14.40 7.73 -0.81
CA CYS A 477 14.24 6.47 -1.55
C CYS A 477 14.85 5.29 -0.78
N GLN A 478 16.06 5.47 -0.23
CA GLN A 478 16.72 4.46 0.60
C GLN A 478 15.87 4.08 1.83
N THR A 479 15.27 5.08 2.50
CA THR A 479 14.37 4.86 3.64
C THR A 479 13.06 4.16 3.22
N ALA A 480 12.52 4.49 2.04
CA ALA A 480 11.34 3.84 1.49
C ALA A 480 11.60 2.35 1.17
N LEU A 481 12.75 2.04 0.55
CA LEU A 481 13.19 0.65 0.29
C LEU A 481 13.35 -0.15 1.60
N GLN A 482 14.02 0.41 2.61
CA GLN A 482 14.14 -0.23 3.94
C GLN A 482 12.76 -0.49 4.58
N THR A 483 11.84 0.47 4.48
CA THR A 483 10.48 0.34 5.02
C THR A 483 9.69 -0.76 4.31
N LEU A 484 9.77 -0.82 2.98
CA LEU A 484 9.18 -1.88 2.18
C LEU A 484 9.73 -3.25 2.58
N ILE A 485 11.05 -3.42 2.60
CA ILE A 485 11.70 -4.69 2.94
C ILE A 485 11.34 -5.13 4.37
N GLN A 486 11.23 -4.21 5.34
CA GLN A 486 10.78 -4.55 6.70
C GLN A 486 9.31 -4.99 6.74
N SER A 487 8.42 -4.41 5.92
CA SER A 487 6.99 -4.80 5.89
C SER A 487 6.75 -6.10 5.13
N ALA A 488 7.46 -6.29 4.02
CA ALA A 488 7.40 -7.48 3.18
C ALA A 488 8.10 -8.69 3.82
N ASP A 489 9.19 -8.46 4.54
CA ASP A 489 10.01 -9.48 5.21
C ASP A 489 10.42 -10.68 4.32
N PRO A 490 11.05 -10.44 3.14
CA PRO A 490 11.59 -11.51 2.30
C PRO A 490 12.77 -12.26 2.96
N GLY A 491 13.32 -11.72 4.07
CA GLY A 491 14.32 -12.40 4.89
C GLY A 491 13.76 -13.60 5.66
N ALA A 492 12.50 -13.54 6.10
CA ALA A 492 11.79 -14.67 6.73
C ALA A 492 11.41 -15.78 5.75
N ASP A 493 11.04 -15.42 4.51
CA ASP A 493 10.67 -16.39 3.47
C ASP A 493 11.03 -15.85 2.08
N TYR A 494 12.11 -16.38 1.48
CA TYR A 494 12.59 -16.01 0.15
C TYR A 494 11.53 -16.13 -0.96
N ARG A 495 10.45 -16.91 -0.76
CA ARG A 495 9.36 -17.09 -1.74
C ARG A 495 8.45 -15.86 -1.87
N ILE A 496 8.56 -14.92 -0.93
CA ILE A 496 7.96 -13.58 -1.01
C ILE A 496 8.62 -12.80 -2.14
N ASP A 497 9.92 -12.97 -2.33
CA ASP A 497 10.68 -12.37 -3.42
C ASP A 497 10.62 -13.26 -4.67
N ARG A 498 9.67 -12.93 -5.56
CA ARG A 498 9.47 -13.65 -6.82
C ARG A 498 10.70 -13.64 -7.73
N ALA A 499 11.47 -12.56 -7.74
CA ALA A 499 12.61 -12.40 -8.64
C ALA A 499 13.85 -13.14 -8.13
N LEU A 500 14.12 -13.07 -6.83
CA LEU A 500 15.14 -13.91 -6.18
C LEU A 500 14.82 -15.40 -6.35
N ASN A 501 13.57 -15.79 -6.07
CA ASN A 501 13.12 -17.18 -6.18
C ASN A 501 13.27 -17.72 -7.62
N GLU A 502 12.76 -17.00 -8.64
CA GLU A 502 12.92 -17.39 -10.05
C GLU A 502 14.40 -17.46 -10.49
N ALA A 503 15.27 -16.58 -9.97
CA ALA A 503 16.70 -16.59 -10.30
C ALA A 503 17.49 -17.70 -9.61
N CYS A 504 17.13 -18.08 -8.38
CA CYS A 504 17.87 -19.01 -7.53
C CYS A 504 17.35 -20.46 -7.55
N GLU A 505 16.21 -20.76 -8.18
CA GLU A 505 15.58 -22.09 -8.21
C GLU A 505 16.58 -23.23 -8.52
N SER A 506 17.46 -23.07 -9.52
CA SER A 506 18.47 -24.07 -9.87
C SER A 506 19.51 -24.31 -8.78
N VAL A 507 19.97 -23.25 -8.11
CA VAL A 507 20.92 -23.31 -6.98
C VAL A 507 20.26 -23.96 -5.78
N ILE A 508 18.98 -23.64 -5.52
CA ILE A 508 18.19 -24.21 -4.43
C ILE A 508 18.03 -25.73 -4.64
N GLN A 509 17.63 -26.17 -5.83
CA GLN A 509 17.45 -27.58 -6.16
C GLN A 509 18.76 -28.41 -6.13
N THR A 510 19.90 -27.81 -6.50
CA THR A 510 21.18 -28.53 -6.61
C THR A 510 22.02 -28.48 -5.33
N ALA A 511 21.98 -27.38 -4.58
CA ALA A 511 22.79 -27.16 -3.39
C ALA A 511 21.97 -27.20 -2.09
N CYS A 512 20.85 -26.46 -2.03
CA CYS A 512 20.10 -26.23 -0.80
C CYS A 512 18.89 -27.17 -0.58
N LYS A 513 18.73 -28.22 -1.40
CA LYS A 513 17.60 -29.18 -1.40
C LYS A 513 17.28 -29.87 -0.05
N HIS A 514 18.20 -29.81 0.90
CA HIS A 514 18.07 -30.40 2.23
C HIS A 514 17.33 -29.46 3.21
N ILE A 515 17.21 -28.17 2.87
CA ILE A 515 16.48 -27.16 3.63
C ILE A 515 15.02 -27.14 3.16
N ARG A 516 14.09 -26.91 4.08
CA ARG A 516 12.66 -26.87 3.76
C ARG A 516 12.31 -25.61 2.98
N SER A 517 11.43 -25.74 1.99
CA SER A 517 10.93 -24.57 1.24
C SER A 517 10.16 -23.62 2.17
N GLY A 518 10.58 -22.36 2.20
CA GLY A 518 10.09 -21.33 3.12
C GLY A 518 10.83 -21.24 4.46
N ASP A 519 11.92 -21.97 4.65
CA ASP A 519 12.80 -21.80 5.82
C ASP A 519 13.81 -20.66 5.57
N PRO A 520 13.98 -19.69 6.48
CA PRO A 520 14.94 -18.58 6.34
C PRO A 520 16.40 -19.06 6.21
N MET A 521 16.73 -20.30 6.59
CA MET A 521 18.06 -20.86 6.36
C MET A 521 18.44 -20.97 4.87
N ILE A 522 17.48 -20.93 3.93
CA ILE A 522 17.77 -20.97 2.48
C ILE A 522 18.69 -19.81 2.06
N LEU A 523 18.44 -18.58 2.55
CA LEU A 523 19.29 -17.43 2.22
C LEU A 523 20.74 -17.62 2.70
N SER A 524 20.93 -18.27 3.86
CA SER A 524 22.27 -18.57 4.37
C SER A 524 22.98 -19.63 3.51
N CYS A 525 22.28 -20.69 3.08
CA CYS A 525 22.84 -21.69 2.17
C CYS A 525 23.19 -21.10 0.79
N LEU A 526 22.39 -20.18 0.26
CA LEU A 526 22.71 -19.48 -0.98
C LEU A 526 23.97 -18.61 -0.83
N MET A 527 24.12 -17.89 0.28
CA MET A 527 25.33 -17.11 0.58
C MET A 527 26.58 -17.99 0.76
N GLU A 528 26.47 -19.16 1.39
CA GLU A 528 27.57 -20.14 1.51
C GLU A 528 28.03 -20.67 0.14
N HIS A 529 27.15 -20.65 -0.87
CA HIS A 529 27.46 -21.10 -2.23
C HIS A 529 27.83 -20.00 -3.22
N LEU A 530 27.87 -18.73 -2.79
CA LEU A 530 28.06 -17.53 -3.64
C LEU A 530 29.22 -17.64 -4.64
N TYR A 531 30.40 -18.10 -4.18
CA TYR A 531 31.61 -18.23 -5.00
C TYR A 531 31.89 -19.67 -5.48
N THR A 532 30.86 -20.52 -5.53
CA THR A 532 30.99 -21.90 -6.01
C THR A 532 30.42 -22.06 -7.41
N GLU A 533 30.90 -23.05 -8.17
CA GLU A 533 30.40 -23.40 -9.53
C GLU A 533 28.89 -23.69 -9.61
N LYS A 534 28.22 -23.87 -8.45
CA LYS A 534 26.77 -24.06 -8.36
C LYS A 534 25.98 -22.75 -8.45
N MET A 535 26.62 -21.61 -8.20
CA MET A 535 25.96 -20.31 -8.24
C MET A 535 25.76 -19.85 -9.69
N VAL A 536 24.61 -19.28 -9.97
CA VAL A 536 24.27 -18.69 -11.28
C VAL A 536 24.28 -17.17 -11.13
N GLN A 537 24.86 -16.46 -12.11
CA GLN A 537 25.04 -15.00 -12.07
C GLN A 537 23.74 -14.21 -11.77
N ASP A 538 22.59 -14.66 -12.28
CA ASP A 538 21.31 -14.01 -11.95
C ASP A 538 20.91 -14.22 -10.48
N CYS A 539 21.14 -15.40 -9.90
CA CYS A 539 20.92 -15.66 -8.48
C CYS A 539 21.88 -14.83 -7.62
N GLU A 540 23.17 -14.81 -7.97
CA GLU A 540 24.21 -14.00 -7.31
C GLU A 540 23.77 -12.53 -7.20
N HIS A 541 23.41 -11.90 -8.33
CA HIS A 541 22.96 -10.51 -8.34
C HIS A 541 21.72 -10.27 -7.47
N ARG A 542 20.68 -11.11 -7.57
CA ARG A 542 19.43 -10.92 -6.79
C ARG A 542 19.65 -11.15 -5.29
N LEU A 543 20.49 -12.13 -4.94
CA LEU A 543 20.83 -12.45 -3.56
C LEU A 543 21.58 -11.31 -2.90
N LEU A 544 22.60 -10.76 -3.57
CA LEU A 544 23.39 -9.63 -3.05
C LEU A 544 22.57 -8.33 -2.97
N GLU A 545 21.66 -8.10 -3.93
CA GLU A 545 20.68 -7.00 -3.89
C GLU A 545 19.84 -7.00 -2.61
N LEU A 546 19.33 -8.16 -2.19
CA LEU A 546 18.57 -8.29 -0.94
C LEU A 546 19.49 -8.30 0.30
N GLN A 547 20.63 -8.99 0.22
CA GLN A 547 21.57 -9.16 1.35
C GLN A 547 22.15 -7.83 1.82
N TYR A 548 22.33 -6.84 0.93
CA TYR A 548 22.73 -5.48 1.31
C TYR A 548 21.84 -4.89 2.42
N PHE A 549 20.52 -5.08 2.34
CA PHE A 549 19.57 -4.58 3.34
C PHE A 549 19.54 -5.47 4.60
N ILE A 550 19.46 -6.79 4.41
CA ILE A 550 19.40 -7.77 5.53
C ILE A 550 20.64 -7.65 6.43
N SER A 551 21.82 -7.47 5.83
CA SER A 551 23.08 -7.35 6.57
C SER A 551 23.21 -6.04 7.35
N ARG A 552 22.61 -4.94 6.88
CA ARG A 552 22.73 -3.59 7.47
C ARG A 552 21.76 -3.34 8.63
N ASP A 553 20.58 -3.98 8.62
CA ASP A 553 19.63 -3.92 9.74
C ASP A 553 19.37 -5.30 10.35
N TRP A 554 19.86 -5.49 11.58
CA TRP A 554 19.71 -6.71 12.35
C TRP A 554 18.24 -7.16 12.59
N LYS A 555 17.25 -6.27 12.41
CA LYS A 555 15.82 -6.60 12.43
C LYS A 555 15.36 -7.41 11.22
N LEU A 556 16.11 -7.35 10.12
CA LEU A 556 15.80 -7.99 8.83
C LEU A 556 16.44 -9.38 8.65
N ASP A 557 17.33 -9.81 9.57
CA ASP A 557 17.74 -11.22 9.67
C ASP A 557 16.91 -11.91 10.77
N PRO A 558 15.96 -12.80 10.42
CA PRO A 558 15.05 -13.40 11.39
C PRO A 558 15.74 -14.34 12.38
N ILE A 559 16.86 -14.97 11.98
CA ILE A 559 17.57 -15.94 12.80
C ILE A 559 18.38 -15.20 13.87
N LEU A 560 19.16 -14.19 13.45
CA LEU A 560 19.88 -13.27 14.32
C LEU A 560 18.91 -12.57 15.28
N TYR A 561 17.83 -11.96 14.78
CA TYR A 561 16.88 -11.25 15.63
C TYR A 561 16.33 -12.18 16.73
N ARG A 562 15.79 -13.34 16.34
CA ARG A 562 15.23 -14.34 17.27
C ARG A 562 16.24 -14.85 18.31
N LYS A 563 17.51 -15.01 17.94
CA LYS A 563 18.56 -15.50 18.86
C LYS A 563 19.16 -14.39 19.73
N CYS A 564 19.20 -13.15 19.24
CA CYS A 564 19.87 -12.03 19.91
C CYS A 564 18.94 -11.02 20.60
N GLN A 565 17.62 -10.99 20.35
CA GLN A 565 16.69 -9.98 20.90
C GLN A 565 16.82 -9.77 22.43
N ASN A 566 16.96 -10.86 23.19
CA ASN A 566 17.12 -10.81 24.66
C ASN A 566 18.49 -10.28 25.10
N ASP A 567 19.54 -10.48 24.30
CA ASP A 567 20.87 -9.91 24.57
C ASP A 567 20.93 -8.44 24.12
N ALA A 568 20.35 -8.10 22.97
CA ALA A 568 20.26 -6.75 22.44
C ALA A 568 19.49 -5.81 23.39
N SER A 569 18.33 -6.24 23.91
CA SER A 569 17.58 -5.47 24.90
C SER A 569 18.34 -5.32 26.24
N ARG A 570 19.01 -6.37 26.70
CA ARG A 570 19.72 -6.42 27.99
C ARG A 570 21.08 -5.69 28.01
N LEU A 571 21.78 -5.63 26.87
CA LEU A 571 23.16 -5.14 26.77
C LEU A 571 23.28 -3.88 25.90
N CYS A 572 22.44 -3.75 24.89
CA CYS A 572 22.44 -2.66 23.90
C CYS A 572 21.21 -1.75 24.01
N TYR A 573 20.34 -1.98 25.01
CA TYR A 573 19.14 -1.18 25.31
C TYR A 573 18.19 -0.98 24.10
N THR A 574 18.11 -1.98 23.22
CA THR A 574 17.27 -1.89 22.01
C THR A 574 15.77 -1.96 22.33
N PRO A 575 14.92 -1.18 21.64
CA PRO A 575 13.45 -1.28 21.75
C PRO A 575 12.90 -2.54 21.04
N SER A 576 11.57 -2.66 20.95
CA SER A 576 10.88 -3.75 20.24
C SER A 576 11.20 -3.75 18.74
N TRP A 577 11.00 -4.90 18.06
CA TRP A 577 11.26 -5.07 16.62
C TRP A 577 10.59 -4.00 15.73
N ASN A 578 9.37 -3.60 16.10
CA ASN A 578 8.54 -2.63 15.38
C ASN A 578 8.73 -1.17 15.86
N GLU A 579 9.64 -0.91 16.79
CA GLU A 579 9.89 0.41 17.36
C GLU A 579 11.21 0.97 16.82
N SER A 580 11.13 2.07 16.06
CA SER A 580 12.31 2.80 15.62
C SER A 580 12.88 3.60 16.79
N SER A 581 14.15 3.36 17.15
CA SER A 581 14.89 4.31 17.99
C SER A 581 15.51 5.37 17.07
N GLU A 582 14.96 6.59 17.07
CA GLU A 582 15.53 7.74 16.36
C GLU A 582 16.96 8.09 16.83
N LEU A 583 17.39 7.52 17.97
CA LEU A 583 18.67 7.79 18.63
C LEU A 583 19.82 6.86 18.20
N MET A 584 19.55 5.76 17.47
CA MET A 584 20.61 4.82 17.06
C MET A 584 20.73 4.69 15.54
N PRO A 585 21.91 4.94 14.95
CA PRO A 585 22.11 4.78 13.51
C PRO A 585 22.04 3.30 13.09
N PRO A 586 21.79 3.02 11.80
CA PRO A 586 21.89 1.68 11.23
C PRO A 586 23.21 0.99 11.59
N GLY A 587 23.20 -0.33 11.78
CA GLY A 587 24.38 -1.09 12.18
C GLY A 587 24.77 -1.01 13.68
N ALA A 588 24.47 0.07 14.41
CA ALA A 588 24.94 0.28 15.78
C ALA A 588 24.62 -0.86 16.77
N VAL A 589 23.44 -1.48 16.63
CA VAL A 589 23.06 -2.65 17.43
C VAL A 589 23.96 -3.85 17.14
N PHE A 590 24.29 -4.09 15.87
CA PHE A 590 25.18 -5.17 15.48
C PHE A 590 26.60 -4.93 16.03
N SER A 591 27.12 -3.71 15.94
CA SER A 591 28.41 -3.31 16.52
C SER A 591 28.44 -3.48 18.04
N CYS A 592 27.31 -3.21 18.72
CA CYS A 592 27.17 -3.47 20.15
C CYS A 592 27.17 -4.98 20.46
N LEU A 593 26.35 -5.79 19.79
CA LEU A 593 26.32 -7.24 19.94
C LEU A 593 27.70 -7.85 19.69
N TYR A 594 28.36 -7.45 18.61
CA TYR A 594 29.73 -7.79 18.27
C TYR A 594 30.70 -7.52 19.44
N ARG A 595 30.71 -6.30 19.98
CA ARG A 595 31.55 -5.92 21.12
C ARG A 595 31.31 -6.81 22.34
N HIS A 596 30.08 -7.30 22.55
CA HIS A 596 29.75 -8.23 23.64
C HIS A 596 30.04 -9.71 23.34
N ALA A 597 30.25 -10.09 22.08
CA ALA A 597 30.58 -11.45 21.66
C ALA A 597 32.02 -11.86 22.03
N TYR A 598 32.94 -10.88 22.12
CA TYR A 598 34.38 -11.07 22.30
C TYR A 598 34.96 -10.57 23.64
N ARG A 599 34.14 -10.07 24.57
CA ARG A 599 34.62 -9.66 25.92
C ARG A 599 35.23 -10.82 26.72
N THR A 600 36.30 -10.53 27.46
CA THR A 600 36.78 -11.40 28.56
C THR A 600 35.78 -11.37 29.73
N GLU A 601 35.92 -12.28 30.70
CA GLU A 601 35.01 -12.33 31.88
C GLU A 601 35.15 -11.07 32.75
N GLU A 602 36.37 -10.56 32.83
CA GLU A 602 36.72 -9.32 33.55
C GLU A 602 36.16 -8.07 32.87
N GLN A 603 35.99 -8.09 31.54
CA GLN A 603 35.42 -6.99 30.76
C GLN A 603 33.88 -6.90 30.83
N GLY A 604 33.22 -7.80 31.58
CA GLY A 604 31.81 -7.70 31.93
C GLY A 604 30.88 -8.66 31.15
N ARG A 605 29.60 -8.28 31.04
CA ARG A 605 28.54 -9.18 30.56
C ARG A 605 28.75 -9.60 29.09
N ARG A 606 28.71 -10.91 28.84
CA ARG A 606 28.82 -11.55 27.52
C ARG A 606 27.45 -11.85 26.90
N LEU A 607 27.42 -12.07 25.58
CA LEU A 607 26.29 -12.68 24.88
C LEU A 607 26.03 -14.13 25.33
N THR A 608 24.82 -14.61 25.08
CA THR A 608 24.50 -16.05 25.05
C THR A 608 25.27 -16.76 23.93
N ARG A 609 25.45 -18.09 24.07
CA ARG A 609 26.11 -18.92 23.05
C ARG A 609 25.42 -18.81 21.69
N ASP A 610 24.10 -18.92 21.68
CA ASP A 610 23.28 -18.84 20.47
C ASP A 610 23.45 -17.49 19.75
N CYS A 611 23.30 -16.37 20.47
CA CYS A 611 23.49 -15.05 19.86
C CYS A 611 24.93 -14.85 19.36
N LYS A 612 25.93 -15.34 20.08
CA LYS A 612 27.34 -15.28 19.63
C LYS A 612 27.56 -16.02 18.31
N VAL A 613 26.95 -17.19 18.11
CA VAL A 613 27.07 -17.96 16.86
C VAL A 613 26.43 -17.18 15.69
N GLU A 614 25.25 -16.60 15.88
CA GLU A 614 24.60 -15.81 14.83
C GLU A 614 25.38 -14.53 14.48
N VAL A 615 25.94 -13.82 15.48
CA VAL A 615 26.83 -12.68 15.22
C VAL A 615 28.04 -13.10 14.37
N GLN A 616 28.60 -14.30 14.61
CA GLN A 616 29.70 -14.84 13.81
C GLN A 616 29.27 -15.20 12.38
N ARG A 617 28.06 -15.74 12.17
CA ARG A 617 27.50 -15.99 10.83
C ARG A 617 27.36 -14.70 10.03
N ILE A 618 26.83 -13.63 10.63
CA ILE A 618 26.60 -12.36 9.92
C ILE A 618 27.92 -11.69 9.53
N LEU A 619 28.93 -11.70 10.39
CA LEU A 619 30.28 -11.22 10.02
C LEU A 619 30.79 -11.97 8.79
N HIS A 620 30.64 -13.29 8.77
CA HIS A 620 31.11 -14.13 7.67
C HIS A 620 30.38 -13.76 6.37
N GLN A 621 29.05 -13.64 6.42
CA GLN A 621 28.23 -13.26 5.26
C GLN A 621 28.52 -11.83 4.75
N ARG A 622 28.79 -10.86 5.62
CA ARG A 622 29.20 -9.50 5.21
C ARG A 622 30.54 -9.51 4.45
N ALA A 623 31.53 -10.20 5.00
CA ALA A 623 32.84 -10.31 4.35
C ALA A 623 32.79 -11.07 3.00
N LEU A 624 31.77 -11.91 2.77
CA LEU A 624 31.50 -12.49 1.44
C LEU A 624 30.89 -11.46 0.47
N ASP A 625 29.96 -10.60 0.88
CA ASP A 625 29.33 -9.56 0.03
C ASP A 625 30.35 -8.51 -0.45
N VAL A 626 31.29 -8.10 0.42
CA VAL A 626 32.29 -7.07 0.10
C VAL A 626 33.45 -7.58 -0.80
N LYS A 627 33.35 -8.81 -1.33
CA LYS A 627 34.35 -9.45 -2.20
C LYS A 627 35.76 -9.50 -1.59
N LEU A 628 35.85 -9.56 -0.27
CA LEU A 628 37.13 -9.70 0.42
C LEU A 628 37.76 -11.05 0.07
N ASP A 629 39.08 -11.08 -0.10
CA ASP A 629 39.81 -12.32 -0.30
C ASP A 629 39.51 -13.31 0.85
N PRO A 630 39.29 -14.61 0.58
CA PRO A 630 38.94 -15.59 1.62
C PRO A 630 39.93 -15.69 2.79
N GLU A 631 41.23 -15.46 2.55
CA GLU A 631 42.24 -15.44 3.61
C GLU A 631 42.20 -14.12 4.40
N LEU A 632 41.94 -12.98 3.72
CA LEU A 632 41.70 -11.69 4.37
C LEU A 632 40.45 -11.76 5.26
N GLN A 633 39.32 -12.26 4.75
CA GLN A 633 38.14 -12.57 5.54
C GLN A 633 38.52 -13.40 6.78
N LYS A 634 39.10 -14.58 6.57
CA LYS A 634 39.41 -15.54 7.64
C LYS A 634 40.30 -14.97 8.75
N ARG A 635 41.22 -14.05 8.43
CA ARG A 635 42.13 -13.44 9.40
C ARG A 635 41.67 -12.09 9.96
N CYS A 636 40.88 -11.31 9.22
CA CYS A 636 40.46 -9.95 9.57
C CYS A 636 39.05 -9.82 10.14
N MET A 637 38.23 -10.87 10.15
CA MET A 637 36.86 -10.84 10.71
C MET A 637 36.73 -10.20 12.11
N THR A 638 37.74 -10.34 12.96
CA THR A 638 37.75 -9.73 14.31
C THR A 638 38.01 -8.22 14.24
N ASP A 639 38.84 -7.76 13.31
CA ASP A 639 39.16 -6.35 13.15
C ASP A 639 38.09 -5.60 12.35
N LEU A 640 37.52 -6.24 11.33
CA LEU A 640 36.35 -5.75 10.58
C LEU A 640 35.18 -5.41 11.51
N GLY A 641 34.80 -6.33 12.39
CA GLY A 641 33.74 -6.08 13.36
C GLY A 641 34.09 -5.04 14.43
N LYS A 642 35.38 -4.82 14.71
CA LYS A 642 35.87 -3.93 15.79
C LYS A 642 36.04 -2.49 15.33
N TRP A 643 36.63 -2.29 14.16
CA TRP A 643 37.03 -1.00 13.60
C TRP A 643 36.11 -0.57 12.46
N CYS A 644 35.69 -1.51 11.61
CA CYS A 644 35.04 -1.23 10.32
C CYS A 644 33.53 -1.46 10.30
N SER A 645 32.90 -1.67 11.46
CA SER A 645 31.49 -2.07 11.56
C SER A 645 30.46 -1.11 10.95
N GLU A 646 30.87 0.13 10.65
CA GLU A 646 30.06 1.20 10.06
C GLU A 646 30.41 1.45 8.57
N LYS A 647 31.64 1.17 8.13
CA LYS A 647 32.15 1.29 6.75
C LYS A 647 31.83 0.02 5.95
N THR A 648 30.56 -0.18 5.59
CA THR A 648 30.06 -1.47 5.05
C THR A 648 29.83 -1.52 3.53
N ASP A 649 30.11 -0.45 2.79
CA ASP A 649 29.95 -0.46 1.33
C ASP A 649 31.14 -1.11 0.62
N THR A 650 30.94 -1.52 -0.63
CA THR A 650 31.93 -2.23 -1.46
C THR A 650 33.29 -1.51 -1.47
N GLY A 651 34.34 -2.17 -1.00
CA GLY A 651 35.70 -1.63 -0.91
C GLY A 651 36.00 -0.82 0.37
N GLN A 652 35.01 -0.23 1.04
CA GLN A 652 35.23 0.56 2.25
C GLN A 652 35.72 -0.28 3.44
N GLU A 653 35.36 -1.57 3.50
CA GLU A 653 35.87 -2.47 4.55
C GLU A 653 37.39 -2.71 4.41
N LEU A 654 37.92 -2.81 3.18
CA LEU A 654 39.36 -2.94 2.95
C LEU A 654 40.08 -1.61 3.21
N GLU A 655 39.55 -0.50 2.68
CA GLU A 655 40.07 0.85 2.95
C GLU A 655 40.10 1.14 4.46
N CYS A 656 39.08 0.72 5.21
CA CYS A 656 39.04 0.82 6.65
C CYS A 656 40.11 -0.03 7.37
N LEU A 657 40.35 -1.26 6.90
CA LEU A 657 41.44 -2.07 7.44
C LEU A 657 42.80 -1.45 7.14
N GLN A 658 42.96 -0.80 5.97
CA GLN A 658 44.16 -0.03 5.62
C GLN A 658 44.32 1.22 6.50
N ASP A 659 43.25 1.99 6.74
CA ASP A 659 43.22 3.13 7.68
C ASP A 659 43.65 2.73 9.10
N HIS A 660 43.26 1.51 9.52
CA HIS A 660 43.53 0.96 10.85
C HIS A 660 44.67 -0.07 10.89
N LEU A 661 45.57 -0.09 9.91
CA LEU A 661 46.60 -1.14 9.77
C LEU A 661 47.44 -1.37 11.05
N GLU A 662 47.75 -0.29 11.78
CA GLU A 662 48.51 -0.34 13.04
C GLU A 662 47.71 -0.88 14.24
N ASP A 663 46.38 -0.89 14.14
CA ASP A 663 45.41 -1.30 15.16
C ASP A 663 44.88 -2.75 14.98
N LEU A 664 45.19 -3.39 13.84
CA LEU A 664 44.77 -4.75 13.51
C LEU A 664 45.54 -5.81 14.30
N VAL A 665 44.92 -6.97 14.55
CA VAL A 665 45.64 -8.15 15.06
C VAL A 665 46.69 -8.59 14.03
N SER A 666 47.85 -9.08 14.46
CA SER A 666 48.98 -9.42 13.58
C SER A 666 48.56 -10.28 12.38
N SER A 667 47.77 -11.33 12.61
CA SER A 667 47.27 -12.21 11.56
C SER A 667 46.50 -11.50 10.45
N CYS A 668 45.77 -10.42 10.78
CA CYS A 668 45.06 -9.60 9.80
C CYS A 668 46.01 -8.60 9.14
N ARG A 669 46.83 -7.91 9.94
CA ARG A 669 47.84 -6.95 9.48
C ARG A 669 48.75 -7.50 8.40
N ASP A 670 49.22 -8.74 8.56
CA ASP A 670 50.08 -9.42 7.60
C ASP A 670 49.40 -9.59 6.22
N VAL A 671 48.08 -9.82 6.19
CA VAL A 671 47.33 -10.03 4.94
C VAL A 671 46.92 -8.71 4.31
N VAL A 672 46.43 -7.75 5.09
CA VAL A 672 46.08 -6.41 4.60
C VAL A 672 47.34 -5.71 4.08
N GLY A 673 48.46 -5.83 4.78
CA GLY A 673 49.76 -5.29 4.35
C GLY A 673 50.21 -5.86 3.01
N ASN A 674 50.22 -7.19 2.86
CA ASN A 674 50.58 -7.87 1.61
C ASN A 674 49.63 -7.47 0.44
N LEU A 675 48.32 -7.39 0.69
CA LEU A 675 47.37 -6.96 -0.34
C LEU A 675 47.58 -5.50 -0.76
N THR A 676 47.88 -4.62 0.20
CA THR A 676 48.20 -3.20 -0.05
C THR A 676 49.52 -3.03 -0.80
N GLU A 677 50.51 -3.89 -0.52
CA GLU A 677 51.78 -3.95 -1.26
C GLU A 677 51.54 -4.36 -2.72
N LEU A 678 50.75 -5.42 -2.96
CA LEU A 678 50.33 -5.84 -4.31
C LEU A 678 49.53 -4.76 -5.06
N GLU A 679 48.58 -4.09 -4.40
CA GLU A 679 47.85 -2.95 -5.00
C GLU A 679 48.81 -1.84 -5.43
N SER A 680 49.85 -1.56 -4.63
CA SER A 680 50.87 -0.58 -4.97
C SER A 680 51.72 -1.00 -6.20
N GLU A 681 52.10 -2.27 -6.32
CA GLU A 681 52.82 -2.80 -7.50
C GLU A 681 51.97 -2.73 -8.78
N PHE A 682 50.66 -2.98 -8.68
CA PHE A 682 49.73 -2.81 -9.81
C PHE A 682 49.57 -1.34 -10.24
N ILE A 683 49.60 -0.38 -9.30
CA ILE A 683 49.61 1.05 -9.63
C ILE A 683 50.90 1.46 -10.34
N PHE A 684 52.06 0.95 -9.90
CA PHE A 684 53.34 1.24 -10.55
C PHE A 684 53.47 0.64 -11.97
N THR A 685 52.81 -0.49 -12.25
CA THR A 685 52.83 -1.14 -13.58
C THR A 685 51.80 -0.58 -14.57
N CYS A 686 50.72 0.06 -14.09
CA CYS A 686 49.69 0.70 -14.93
C CYS A 686 49.97 2.19 -15.26
N LEU A 687 51.03 2.80 -14.73
CA LEU A 687 51.47 4.12 -15.18
C LEU A 687 52.09 4.02 -16.59
N PRO A 688 51.49 4.62 -17.64
CA PRO A 688 52.01 4.52 -18.98
C PRO A 688 53.35 5.26 -19.09
N PHE A 689 54.28 4.68 -19.86
CA PHE A 689 55.52 5.32 -20.32
C PHE A 689 55.25 6.76 -20.82
N ARG A 690 55.47 7.76 -19.97
CA ARG A 690 55.35 9.18 -20.35
C ARG A 690 56.40 10.06 -19.68
N PHE A 691 57.65 9.60 -19.73
CA PHE A 691 58.82 10.46 -19.67
C PHE A 691 59.71 10.23 -20.89
N ARG A 692 59.47 11.03 -21.92
CA ARG A 692 60.49 11.49 -22.87
C ARG A 692 60.09 12.84 -23.45
#